data_AF-A0A671UIN0-F1
#
_entry.id   AF-A0A671UIN0-F1
#
_cell.length_a   1.000
_cell.length_b   1.000
_cell.length_c   1.000
_cell.angle_alpha   90.00
_cell.angle_beta   90.00
_cell.angle_gamma   90.00
#
_symmetry.space_group_name_H-M   'P 1'
#
loop_
_entity.id
_entity.type
_entity.pdbx_description
1 polymer ?
#
loop_
_entity_poly.entity_id
_entity_poly.type
_entity_poly.pdbx_seq_one_letter_code
_entity_poly.pdbx_strand_id
1 'polypeptide(L)'
;MGTLADVIRTVISPHCAANLSYFFDYLSSEPCFCPQTEFNDKEDSLFFNDGVRRIDFILVYEDEDKKEFEKRHTFQRKKRRREYFEASLMKMGMELEATKSVIDEKLTFVKVHMPWDVLCTYAEVLHIKLPIQPNDLSSRPSPWRYLSCITKYFYPNEDLIRKEAEFFTAPFEKDRLDFFHVRDRDAFFTESMRSRMAYYILSRAPYEIRGSIKKFGITKLLDGGVYKAAYPLHDCRFNVKSKEEGCPNERFLLYQEWAHPKSFYKMQPLDLIRKYYGEKIGIYFAWLGFYTIMLALAAVVGLGCFIYGYKTQETSTWSKEVCDPEIGGKIVMCPQCDRECKYWRLNSTCEASKVKEKVPYTACGRCVRVSIGIGTVLFWILLIVASIVAITVYRLAAFFAFSARLRAQDLKELEPLKEYVTPQMATSVTASLISFVVIMILNILYERVAIWITDFELPRTKTDYENSLTLKMFLFQFVNYYSSCFYIAFAKGKAVGYPGDPVYLLGKYRNEECDPGGCLIELTTQLSIIMGGKAIWNNIQEVLLPWVKNVIFRYCTRVASEKVIPRWEQDYQLQPVSKLGLFYEYLEMVIQFGFVTLFVASFPLAPVLALVNNLFEIRVDAWKITTQFRRVVPEKAQDIGAWQPILQGVAILAVATNAMIIAFTSDMIPRLVYYWSFSVYPYGKSSGHTMEGYINSSLSVFNTDDFSNFSMPIGKVPNMTTCRYVCVLHIVVSANVVGHSSCPT
;
A
#
# COMPACT_ATOMS: atom_id res chain seq x y z
N MET A 1 57.69 -26.11 30.03
CA MET A 1 57.38 -25.89 28.59
C MET A 1 58.63 -25.76 27.73
N GLY A 2 59.68 -25.02 28.11
CA GLY A 2 60.86 -24.80 27.24
C GLY A 2 61.49 -26.07 26.63
N THR A 3 61.67 -27.13 27.41
CA THR A 3 62.34 -28.38 26.98
C THR A 3 61.68 -29.15 25.83
N LEU A 4 60.43 -28.84 25.46
CA LEU A 4 59.78 -29.46 24.30
C LEU A 4 60.05 -28.72 22.99
N ALA A 5 60.44 -27.44 23.03
CA ALA A 5 60.60 -26.59 21.85
C ALA A 5 61.90 -26.91 21.08
N ASP A 6 63.01 -27.13 21.79
CA ASP A 6 64.32 -27.32 21.16
C ASP A 6 64.47 -28.70 20.52
N VAL A 7 63.76 -29.72 21.02
CA VAL A 7 63.68 -31.06 20.40
C VAL A 7 62.94 -31.03 19.05
N ILE A 8 62.02 -30.09 18.86
CA ILE A 8 61.24 -29.95 17.61
C ILE A 8 62.04 -29.19 16.53
N ARG A 9 62.97 -28.31 16.94
CA ARG A 9 63.79 -27.50 16.02
C ARG A 9 64.83 -28.28 15.22
N THR A 10 65.26 -29.45 15.69
CA THR A 10 66.34 -30.25 15.05
C THR A 10 65.85 -31.26 14.02
N VAL A 11 64.53 -31.47 13.88
CA VAL A 11 63.95 -32.57 13.08
C VAL A 11 63.16 -32.09 11.86
N ILE A 12 62.86 -30.78 11.75
CA ILE A 12 61.87 -30.25 10.80
C ILE A 12 62.51 -29.34 9.73
N SER A 13 62.26 -29.67 8.46
CA SER A 13 62.66 -28.88 7.28
C SER A 13 62.16 -27.42 7.35
N PRO A 14 62.95 -26.43 6.89
CA PRO A 14 62.63 -25.00 7.04
C PRO A 14 61.27 -24.58 6.44
N HIS A 15 60.74 -25.30 5.44
CA HIS A 15 59.40 -25.02 4.91
C HIS A 15 58.26 -25.27 5.91
N CYS A 16 58.41 -26.21 6.86
CA CYS A 16 57.40 -26.43 7.89
C CYS A 16 57.51 -25.44 9.06
N ALA A 17 58.69 -24.87 9.31
CA ALA A 17 58.87 -23.85 10.35
C ALA A 17 58.01 -22.59 10.09
N ALA A 18 57.93 -22.16 8.83
CA ALA A 18 57.09 -21.02 8.42
C ALA A 18 55.57 -21.28 8.60
N ASN A 19 55.11 -22.52 8.41
CA ASN A 19 53.72 -22.87 8.66
C ASN A 19 53.41 -22.98 10.18
N LEU A 20 54.38 -23.39 11.00
CA LEU A 20 54.21 -23.36 12.46
C LEU A 20 54.22 -21.94 13.04
N SER A 21 54.99 -20.98 12.50
CA SER A 21 54.91 -19.60 12.96
C SER A 21 53.54 -18.99 12.67
N TYR A 22 53.00 -19.19 11.45
CA TYR A 22 51.62 -18.82 11.11
C TYR A 22 50.55 -19.48 12.01
N PHE A 23 50.82 -20.68 12.53
CA PHE A 23 49.90 -21.37 13.44
C PHE A 23 50.01 -20.85 14.89
N PHE A 24 51.20 -20.44 15.33
CA PHE A 24 51.41 -19.82 16.64
C PHE A 24 50.88 -18.38 16.70
N ASP A 25 51.00 -17.59 15.64
CA ASP A 25 50.36 -16.27 15.53
C ASP A 25 48.81 -16.35 15.52
N TYR A 26 48.24 -17.52 15.21
CA TYR A 26 46.81 -17.78 15.33
C TYR A 26 46.39 -18.22 16.76
N LEU A 27 47.34 -18.46 17.65
CA LEU A 27 47.14 -18.86 19.05
C LEU A 27 47.57 -17.78 20.06
N SER A 28 48.31 -16.76 19.62
CA SER A 28 48.75 -15.63 20.44
C SER A 28 47.75 -14.46 20.50
N SER A 29 46.73 -14.43 19.63
CA SER A 29 45.68 -13.42 19.71
C SER A 29 44.74 -13.70 20.89
N GLU A 30 44.97 -13.01 22.00
CA GLU A 30 43.99 -12.96 23.10
C GLU A 30 42.61 -12.55 22.58
N PRO A 31 41.51 -13.15 23.06
CA PRO A 31 40.18 -12.76 22.65
C PRO A 31 39.88 -11.35 23.16
N CYS A 32 39.99 -10.36 22.29
CA CYS A 32 39.60 -8.97 22.56
C CYS A 32 38.16 -8.96 23.10
N PHE A 33 38.03 -8.74 24.40
CA PHE A 33 36.77 -8.85 25.11
C PHE A 33 36.07 -7.49 25.10
N CYS A 34 34.83 -7.43 24.62
CA CYS A 34 34.05 -6.19 24.64
C CYS A 34 33.96 -5.66 26.08
N PRO A 35 34.39 -4.41 26.35
CA PRO A 35 34.38 -3.86 27.70
C PRO A 35 32.95 -3.79 28.22
N GLN A 36 32.71 -4.50 29.33
CA GLN A 36 31.43 -4.44 30.05
C GLN A 36 31.48 -3.28 31.04
N THR A 37 30.45 -2.44 31.00
CA THR A 37 30.30 -1.25 31.84
C THR A 37 28.92 -1.21 32.48
N GLU A 38 28.82 -0.58 33.64
CA GLU A 38 27.54 -0.34 34.30
C GLU A 38 26.85 0.90 33.70
N PHE A 39 25.57 1.11 34.02
CA PHE A 39 24.84 2.28 33.52
C PHE A 39 25.28 3.55 34.28
N ASN A 40 25.32 4.68 33.58
CA ASN A 40 25.79 5.98 34.09
C ASN A 40 24.65 6.93 34.50
N ASP A 41 23.44 6.39 34.74
CA ASP A 41 22.22 7.09 35.16
C ASP A 41 21.77 8.29 34.27
N LYS A 42 22.27 8.40 33.04
CA LYS A 42 21.83 9.41 32.05
C LYS A 42 20.73 8.88 31.13
N GLU A 43 19.48 9.27 31.37
CA GLU A 43 18.33 8.77 30.57
C GLU A 43 18.38 9.11 29.08
N ASP A 44 18.78 10.33 28.69
CA ASP A 44 18.70 10.78 27.28
C ASP A 44 20.05 10.78 26.52
N SER A 45 21.09 10.13 27.06
CA SER A 45 22.43 10.17 26.47
C SER A 45 22.60 9.42 25.14
N LEU A 46 23.25 10.09 24.18
CA LEU A 46 23.60 9.58 22.85
C LEU A 46 25.07 9.17 22.71
N PHE A 47 25.82 9.18 23.81
CA PHE A 47 27.24 8.93 23.88
C PHE A 47 27.54 7.69 24.74
N PHE A 48 28.76 7.17 24.59
CA PHE A 48 29.33 6.14 25.46
C PHE A 48 29.46 6.69 26.88
N ASN A 49 29.81 5.83 27.85
CA ASN A 49 29.87 6.24 29.25
C ASN A 49 30.92 7.37 29.51
N ASP A 50 31.90 7.54 28.62
CA ASP A 50 32.86 8.65 28.61
C ASP A 50 32.28 10.02 28.21
N GLY A 51 31.12 10.08 27.56
CA GLY A 51 30.52 11.32 27.06
C GLY A 51 31.18 11.92 25.80
N VAL A 52 32.12 11.21 25.17
CA VAL A 52 32.86 11.66 23.96
C VAL A 52 32.47 10.84 22.74
N ARG A 53 32.45 9.50 22.83
CA ARG A 53 32.21 8.63 21.67
C ARG A 53 30.71 8.47 21.40
N ARG A 54 30.25 8.84 20.21
CA ARG A 54 28.80 8.85 19.86
C ARG A 54 28.29 7.46 19.47
N ILE A 55 27.10 7.09 19.95
CA ILE A 55 26.47 5.80 19.62
C ILE A 55 25.86 5.87 18.20
N ASP A 56 26.44 5.15 17.26
CA ASP A 56 26.02 5.11 15.84
C ASP A 56 25.05 3.96 15.54
N PHE A 57 25.15 2.86 16.30
CA PHE A 57 24.30 1.68 16.19
C PHE A 57 24.23 0.93 17.52
N ILE A 58 23.20 0.09 17.69
CA ILE A 58 23.05 -0.78 18.85
C ILE A 58 22.72 -2.21 18.41
N LEU A 59 23.35 -3.17 19.09
CA LEU A 59 23.06 -4.60 19.02
C LEU A 59 22.46 -5.05 20.36
N VAL A 60 21.41 -5.86 20.33
CA VAL A 60 20.78 -6.40 21.54
C VAL A 60 20.85 -7.91 21.51
N TYR A 61 21.36 -8.53 22.56
CA TYR A 61 21.32 -9.98 22.75
C TYR A 61 20.79 -10.34 24.14
N GLU A 62 20.47 -11.62 24.31
CA GLU A 62 20.06 -12.22 25.58
C GLU A 62 21.09 -13.30 25.94
N ASP A 63 21.66 -13.26 27.15
CA ASP A 63 22.47 -14.36 27.68
C ASP A 63 21.58 -15.24 28.58
N GLU A 64 21.44 -16.51 28.20
CA GLU A 64 20.54 -17.47 28.85
C GLU A 64 21.13 -17.99 30.18
N ASP A 65 20.31 -18.04 31.23
CA ASP A 65 20.62 -18.72 32.49
C ASP A 65 20.87 -20.23 32.30
N LYS A 66 21.65 -20.82 33.21
CA LYS A 66 22.11 -22.23 33.16
C LYS A 66 21.01 -23.28 33.42
N LYS A 67 19.89 -23.27 32.69
CA LYS A 67 18.77 -24.24 32.85
C LYS A 67 18.23 -24.80 31.53
N GLU A 68 19.06 -25.57 30.83
CA GLU A 68 18.70 -26.85 30.15
C GLU A 68 19.94 -27.46 29.48
N PHE A 69 20.09 -28.78 29.55
CA PHE A 69 21.33 -29.44 29.07
C PHE A 69 21.44 -29.45 27.54
N GLU A 70 20.31 -29.62 26.83
CA GLU A 70 20.27 -29.64 25.37
C GLU A 70 20.49 -28.26 24.74
N LYS A 71 19.89 -27.20 25.32
CA LYS A 71 20.11 -25.81 24.92
C LYS A 71 21.56 -25.35 25.11
N ARG A 72 22.34 -26.00 25.99
CA ARG A 72 23.73 -25.61 26.30
C ARG A 72 24.64 -25.60 25.05
N HIS A 73 24.48 -26.54 24.12
CA HIS A 73 25.30 -26.59 22.91
C HIS A 73 24.88 -25.54 21.86
N THR A 74 23.57 -25.30 21.70
CA THR A 74 23.08 -24.23 20.81
C THR A 74 23.43 -22.85 21.36
N PHE A 75 23.31 -22.63 22.67
CA PHE A 75 23.77 -21.42 23.36
C PHE A 75 25.27 -21.18 23.17
N GLN A 76 26.13 -22.16 23.45
CA GLN A 76 27.58 -22.05 23.21
C GLN A 76 27.91 -21.73 21.74
N ARG A 77 27.14 -22.28 20.79
CA ARG A 77 27.28 -21.98 19.36
C ARG A 77 26.80 -20.58 18.98
N LYS A 78 25.77 -20.03 19.64
CA LYS A 78 25.37 -18.62 19.50
C LYS A 78 26.49 -17.71 20.06
N LYS A 79 26.92 -17.96 21.31
CA LYS A 79 27.94 -17.18 22.00
C LYS A 79 29.26 -17.10 21.22
N ARG A 80 29.81 -18.24 20.76
CA ARG A 80 31.03 -18.24 19.91
C ARG A 80 30.91 -17.43 18.62
N ARG A 81 29.72 -17.39 18.00
CA ARG A 81 29.46 -16.57 16.80
C ARG A 81 29.34 -15.09 17.12
N ARG A 82 28.78 -14.75 18.29
CA ARG A 82 28.70 -13.38 18.81
C ARG A 82 30.09 -12.84 19.10
N GLU A 83 30.89 -13.56 19.90
CA GLU A 83 32.27 -13.24 20.24
C GLU A 83 33.15 -13.05 18.98
N TYR A 84 33.06 -13.96 18.01
CA TYR A 84 33.79 -13.85 16.75
C TYR A 84 33.33 -12.67 15.88
N PHE A 85 32.03 -12.36 15.85
CA PHE A 85 31.49 -11.21 15.13
C PHE A 85 31.96 -9.90 15.75
N GLU A 86 31.88 -9.75 17.07
CA GLU A 86 32.31 -8.56 17.81
C GLU A 86 33.82 -8.33 17.66
N ALA A 87 34.64 -9.37 17.79
CA ALA A 87 36.07 -9.30 17.47
C ALA A 87 36.34 -8.92 15.99
N SER A 88 35.47 -9.34 15.06
CA SER A 88 35.56 -8.95 13.65
C SER A 88 35.14 -7.49 13.41
N LEU A 89 34.24 -6.91 14.21
CA LEU A 89 33.91 -5.48 14.16
C LEU A 89 35.08 -4.63 14.67
N MET A 90 35.68 -5.02 15.80
CA MET A 90 36.88 -4.36 16.34
C MET A 90 38.06 -4.45 15.37
N LYS A 91 38.25 -5.60 14.69
CA LYS A 91 39.27 -5.75 13.63
C LYS A 91 39.00 -4.89 12.37
N MET A 92 37.79 -4.38 12.18
CA MET A 92 37.46 -3.39 11.14
C MET A 92 37.44 -1.95 11.67
N GLY A 93 37.94 -1.72 12.88
CA GLY A 93 38.10 -0.39 13.49
C GLY A 93 36.84 0.18 14.15
N MET A 94 35.77 -0.60 14.34
CA MET A 94 34.61 -0.14 15.10
C MET A 94 34.78 -0.38 16.60
N GLU A 95 34.38 0.60 17.40
CA GLU A 95 34.50 0.55 18.86
C GLU A 95 33.19 0.06 19.48
N LEU A 96 33.29 -0.77 20.52
CA LEU A 96 32.17 -1.45 21.18
C LEU A 96 32.20 -1.20 22.69
N GLU A 97 31.04 -0.92 23.28
CA GLU A 97 30.83 -0.82 24.73
C GLU A 97 29.56 -1.59 25.10
N ALA A 98 29.66 -2.53 26.04
CA ALA A 98 28.54 -3.38 26.43
C ALA A 98 27.97 -2.94 27.79
N THR A 99 26.67 -2.68 27.85
CA THR A 99 25.92 -2.39 29.09
C THR A 99 24.83 -3.44 29.31
N LYS A 100 24.67 -3.89 30.55
CA LYS A 100 23.52 -4.73 30.94
C LYS A 100 22.25 -3.87 31.01
N SER A 101 21.10 -4.51 30.84
CA SER A 101 19.81 -3.84 30.99
C SER A 101 19.50 -3.45 32.43
N VAL A 102 18.79 -2.34 32.59
CA VAL A 102 18.23 -1.86 33.88
C VAL A 102 16.93 -2.60 34.24
N ILE A 103 16.23 -3.11 33.22
CA ILE A 103 14.90 -3.75 33.32
C ILE A 103 15.01 -5.29 33.35
N ASP A 104 15.68 -5.89 32.36
CA ASP A 104 15.77 -7.35 32.18
C ASP A 104 17.24 -7.81 32.31
N GLU A 105 17.66 -8.34 33.46
CA GLU A 105 19.08 -8.70 33.73
C GLU A 105 19.76 -9.61 32.67
N LYS A 106 18.95 -10.33 31.88
CA LYS A 106 19.38 -11.21 30.78
C LYS A 106 19.74 -10.46 29.49
N LEU A 107 19.20 -9.26 29.29
CA LEU A 107 19.45 -8.44 28.10
C LEU A 107 20.75 -7.65 28.26
N THR A 108 21.57 -7.70 27.22
CA THR A 108 22.77 -6.86 27.09
C THR A 108 22.68 -6.04 25.81
N PHE A 109 22.96 -4.75 25.95
CA PHE A 109 23.03 -3.77 24.87
C PHE A 109 24.50 -3.51 24.53
N VAL A 110 24.89 -3.74 23.28
CA VAL A 110 26.21 -3.36 22.77
C VAL A 110 26.05 -2.07 21.97
N LYS A 111 26.59 -0.99 22.51
CA LYS A 111 26.76 0.30 21.83
C LYS A 111 27.88 0.15 20.79
N VAL A 112 27.67 0.71 19.59
CA VAL A 112 28.64 0.68 18.49
C VAL A 112 28.99 2.13 18.12
N HIS A 113 30.29 2.44 18.04
CA HIS A 113 30.81 3.73 17.60
C HIS A 113 31.71 3.57 16.37
N MET A 114 31.62 4.52 15.45
CA MET A 114 32.55 4.68 14.33
C MET A 114 33.50 5.86 14.59
N PRO A 115 34.81 5.63 14.76
CA PRO A 115 35.79 6.70 14.85
C PRO A 115 36.02 7.37 13.48
N TRP A 116 36.54 8.61 13.51
CA TRP A 116 36.66 9.50 12.35
C TRP A 116 37.38 8.90 11.13
N ASP A 117 38.51 8.21 11.33
CA ASP A 117 39.26 7.57 10.24
C ASP A 117 38.47 6.47 9.53
N VAL A 118 37.65 5.73 10.28
CA VAL A 118 36.79 4.67 9.76
C VAL A 118 35.60 5.29 9.02
N LEU A 119 35.01 6.37 9.54
CA LEU A 119 34.00 7.16 8.81
C LEU A 119 34.53 7.67 7.47
N CYS A 120 35.72 8.26 7.44
CA CYS A 120 36.35 8.73 6.20
C CYS A 120 36.57 7.59 5.20
N THR A 121 37.16 6.49 5.65
CA THR A 121 37.47 5.33 4.81
C THR A 121 36.20 4.69 4.22
N TYR A 122 35.14 4.55 5.01
CA TYR A 122 33.87 3.99 4.52
C TYR A 122 33.02 5.01 3.73
N ALA A 123 33.19 6.32 3.94
CA ALA A 123 32.56 7.35 3.11
C ALA A 123 33.13 7.35 1.68
N GLU A 124 34.44 7.16 1.54
CA GLU A 124 35.11 7.02 0.25
C GLU A 124 34.70 5.72 -0.46
N VAL A 125 34.74 4.57 0.23
CA VAL A 125 34.28 3.26 -0.30
C VAL A 125 32.79 3.24 -0.70
N LEU A 126 31.99 4.16 -0.15
CA LEU A 126 30.58 4.35 -0.52
C LEU A 126 30.34 5.52 -1.49
N HIS A 127 31.41 6.19 -1.95
CA HIS A 127 31.40 7.41 -2.76
C HIS A 127 30.35 8.43 -2.28
N ILE A 128 30.32 8.67 -0.97
CA ILE A 128 29.35 9.57 -0.34
C ILE A 128 29.60 10.98 -0.86
N LYS A 129 28.57 11.59 -1.46
CA LYS A 129 28.63 12.98 -1.91
C LYS A 129 28.55 13.92 -0.70
N LEU A 130 29.52 14.83 -0.60
CA LEU A 130 29.68 15.79 0.51
C LEU A 130 29.92 17.21 -0.04
N PRO A 131 29.62 18.27 0.75
CA PRO A 131 29.67 19.66 0.30
C PRO A 131 31.10 20.18 0.15
N ILE A 132 31.37 20.87 -0.96
CA ILE A 132 32.63 21.58 -1.24
C ILE A 132 32.46 23.08 -0.99
N GLN A 133 31.52 23.72 -1.69
CA GLN A 133 31.31 25.17 -1.69
C GLN A 133 29.81 25.46 -1.74
N PRO A 134 29.29 26.47 -1.02
CA PRO A 134 27.89 26.87 -1.15
C PRO A 134 27.54 27.22 -2.60
N ASN A 135 26.33 26.86 -3.03
CA ASN A 135 25.83 27.16 -4.36
C ASN A 135 25.57 28.67 -4.48
N ASP A 136 26.32 29.32 -5.36
CA ASP A 136 26.23 30.76 -5.67
C ASP A 136 25.35 31.05 -6.90
N LEU A 137 24.93 30.00 -7.63
CA LEU A 137 23.99 30.12 -8.74
C LEU A 137 22.62 30.56 -8.23
N SER A 138 22.01 31.55 -8.91
CA SER A 138 20.64 31.96 -8.63
C SER A 138 19.68 30.80 -8.87
N SER A 139 19.12 30.23 -7.80
CA SER A 139 18.20 29.10 -7.89
C SER A 139 16.99 29.43 -8.76
N ARG A 140 16.63 28.51 -9.66
CA ARG A 140 15.49 28.73 -10.57
C ARG A 140 14.23 28.91 -9.73
N PRO A 141 13.45 29.99 -9.91
CA PRO A 141 12.20 30.17 -9.18
C PRO A 141 11.27 29.00 -9.50
N SER A 142 10.70 28.38 -8.47
CA SER A 142 9.74 27.31 -8.66
C SER A 142 8.52 27.81 -9.45
N PRO A 143 7.88 26.98 -10.31
CA PRO A 143 6.68 27.39 -11.05
C PRO A 143 5.56 27.94 -10.15
N TRP A 144 5.54 27.49 -8.89
CA TRP A 144 4.62 27.90 -7.83
C TRP A 144 4.88 29.31 -7.28
N ARG A 145 5.89 30.06 -7.74
CA ARG A 145 6.21 31.41 -7.23
C ARG A 145 5.04 32.40 -7.34
N TYR A 146 4.12 32.24 -8.29
CA TYR A 146 2.88 33.02 -8.38
C TYR A 146 1.94 32.85 -7.16
N LEU A 147 2.03 31.74 -6.43
CA LEU A 147 1.25 31.47 -5.22
C LEU A 147 2.05 31.72 -3.92
N SER A 148 3.25 32.29 -4.01
CA SER A 148 4.19 32.44 -2.89
C SER A 148 3.66 33.22 -1.68
N CYS A 149 2.78 34.21 -1.90
CA CYS A 149 2.14 34.96 -0.81
C CYS A 149 1.20 34.07 0.03
N ILE A 150 0.58 33.06 -0.59
CA ILE A 150 -0.32 32.11 0.07
C ILE A 150 0.49 31.00 0.73
N THR A 151 1.47 30.42 0.02
CA THR A 151 2.28 29.31 0.56
C THR A 151 3.17 29.72 1.73
N LYS A 152 3.60 30.99 1.84
CA LYS A 152 4.42 31.47 2.96
C LYS A 152 3.76 31.25 4.33
N TYR A 153 2.43 31.34 4.44
CA TYR A 153 1.72 31.07 5.71
C TYR A 153 1.69 29.59 6.09
N PHE A 154 1.85 28.69 5.11
CA PHE A 154 1.82 27.25 5.33
C PHE A 154 3.21 26.65 5.56
N TYR A 155 4.32 27.30 5.19
CA TYR A 155 5.66 26.78 5.53
C TYR A 155 5.95 26.88 7.05
N PRO A 156 6.66 25.91 7.65
CA PRO A 156 7.22 26.06 8.99
C PRO A 156 8.11 27.32 9.11
N ASN A 157 8.21 27.91 10.30
CA ASN A 157 8.91 29.18 10.46
C ASN A 157 10.43 29.03 10.19
N GLU A 158 10.99 29.92 9.37
CA GLU A 158 12.37 29.84 8.88
C GLU A 158 13.42 30.08 9.98
N ASP A 159 13.03 30.74 11.08
CA ASP A 159 13.86 30.88 12.29
C ASP A 159 14.08 29.53 13.01
N LEU A 160 13.09 28.63 12.93
CA LEU A 160 13.04 27.36 13.64
C LEU A 160 13.54 26.19 12.76
N ILE A 161 13.13 26.18 11.49
CA ILE A 161 13.64 25.26 10.46
C ILE A 161 14.29 26.11 9.37
N ARG A 162 15.59 26.38 9.54
CA ARG A 162 16.39 27.03 8.51
C ARG A 162 16.42 26.15 7.26
N LYS A 163 16.18 26.76 6.09
CA LYS A 163 16.37 26.10 4.79
C LYS A 163 17.82 25.60 4.69
N GLU A 164 17.98 24.37 4.22
CA GLU A 164 19.30 23.80 3.97
C GLU A 164 19.94 24.59 2.81
N ALA A 165 21.14 25.11 3.02
CA ALA A 165 21.86 25.78 1.95
C ALA A 165 22.26 24.74 0.90
N GLU A 166 22.01 25.02 -0.37
CA GLU A 166 22.54 24.21 -1.45
C GLU A 166 24.07 24.33 -1.49
N PHE A 167 24.76 23.23 -1.77
CA PHE A 167 26.21 23.18 -1.97
C PHE A 167 26.52 22.41 -3.25
N PHE A 168 27.61 22.79 -3.92
CA PHE A 168 28.26 21.90 -4.88
C PHE A 168 28.77 20.66 -4.13
N THR A 169 28.45 19.47 -4.61
CA THR A 169 28.81 18.20 -3.96
C THR A 169 29.62 17.28 -4.87
N ALA A 170 30.68 16.71 -4.33
CA ALA A 170 31.54 15.72 -4.98
C ALA A 170 31.58 14.43 -4.15
N PRO A 171 31.88 13.26 -4.75
CA PRO A 171 32.20 12.07 -3.98
C PRO A 171 33.41 12.34 -3.07
N PHE A 172 33.34 11.87 -1.83
CA PHE A 172 34.39 12.03 -0.84
C PHE A 172 35.64 11.21 -1.16
N GLU A 173 36.80 11.85 -1.08
CA GLU A 173 38.15 11.26 -1.17
C GLU A 173 38.95 11.71 0.06
N LYS A 174 39.50 10.77 0.85
CA LYS A 174 40.21 11.08 2.10
C LYS A 174 41.45 11.96 1.86
N ASP A 175 42.13 11.76 0.74
CA ASP A 175 43.32 12.52 0.33
C ASP A 175 42.99 13.97 -0.08
N ARG A 176 41.70 14.34 -0.21
CA ARG A 176 41.24 15.69 -0.60
C ARG A 176 40.38 16.37 0.46
N LEU A 177 40.57 16.03 1.74
CA LEU A 177 39.83 16.60 2.87
C LEU A 177 39.71 18.14 2.83
N ASP A 178 40.78 18.84 2.46
CA ASP A 178 40.83 20.32 2.43
C ASP A 178 39.90 20.97 1.39
N PHE A 179 39.42 20.21 0.39
CA PHE A 179 38.44 20.69 -0.59
C PHE A 179 36.99 20.60 -0.08
N PHE A 180 36.73 19.89 1.04
CA PHE A 180 35.39 19.74 1.60
C PHE A 180 35.10 20.78 2.70
N HIS A 181 33.84 21.17 2.83
CA HIS A 181 33.40 22.22 3.76
C HIS A 181 33.32 21.74 5.22
N VAL A 182 34.45 21.34 5.81
CA VAL A 182 34.57 20.84 7.19
C VAL A 182 34.62 22.01 8.17
N ARG A 183 33.46 22.47 8.66
CA ARG A 183 33.39 23.45 9.77
C ARG A 183 33.66 22.85 11.15
N ASP A 184 33.18 21.63 11.35
CA ASP A 184 33.23 20.87 12.58
C ASP A 184 33.24 19.38 12.19
N ARG A 185 34.09 18.58 12.82
CA ARG A 185 34.25 17.16 12.49
C ARG A 185 33.06 16.33 12.96
N ASP A 186 32.50 16.62 14.13
CA ASP A 186 31.42 15.80 14.69
C ASP A 186 30.07 16.05 14.01
N ALA A 187 29.86 17.26 13.48
CA ALA A 187 28.69 17.60 12.66
C ALA A 187 28.82 17.31 11.15
N PHE A 188 30.03 17.06 10.61
CA PHE A 188 30.26 16.90 9.17
C PHE A 188 29.55 15.68 8.57
N PHE A 189 29.63 14.52 9.24
CA PHE A 189 28.85 13.34 8.90
C PHE A 189 27.54 13.35 9.70
N THR A 190 26.40 13.53 9.03
CA THR A 190 25.09 13.48 9.71
C THR A 190 24.84 12.11 10.35
N GLU A 191 24.02 12.06 11.40
CA GLU A 191 23.63 10.81 12.07
C GLU A 191 23.14 9.73 11.09
N SER A 192 22.36 10.13 10.09
CA SER A 192 21.83 9.20 9.09
C SER A 192 22.92 8.64 8.17
N MET A 193 23.95 9.42 7.86
CA MET A 193 25.13 8.97 7.13
C MET A 193 25.98 8.04 8.00
N ARG A 194 26.20 8.37 9.27
CA ARG A 194 26.92 7.54 10.26
C ARG A 194 26.24 6.19 10.47
N SER A 195 24.94 6.16 10.80
CA SER A 195 24.17 4.92 10.97
C SER A 195 24.11 4.05 9.70
N ARG A 196 24.07 4.67 8.50
CA ARG A 196 24.14 3.94 7.22
C ARG A 196 25.52 3.29 7.01
N MET A 197 26.61 3.97 7.37
CA MET A 197 27.97 3.41 7.31
C MET A 197 28.15 2.28 8.33
N ALA A 198 27.66 2.45 9.56
CA ALA A 198 27.71 1.41 10.60
C ALA A 198 26.96 0.15 10.14
N TYR A 199 25.74 0.30 9.59
CA TYR A 199 24.98 -0.83 9.05
C TYR A 199 25.67 -1.50 7.85
N TYR A 200 26.35 -0.74 6.98
CA TYR A 200 27.14 -1.31 5.88
C TYR A 200 28.26 -2.22 6.39
N ILE A 201 28.98 -1.81 7.44
CA ILE A 201 30.02 -2.63 8.10
C ILE A 201 29.38 -3.88 8.73
N LEU A 202 28.31 -3.71 9.53
CA LEU A 202 27.56 -4.81 10.15
C LEU A 202 27.00 -5.81 9.11
N SER A 203 26.68 -5.35 7.90
CA SER A 203 26.20 -6.20 6.79
C SER A 203 27.30 -7.03 6.11
N ARG A 204 28.57 -6.63 6.25
CA ARG A 204 29.75 -7.27 5.63
C ARG A 204 30.66 -8.00 6.62
N ALA A 205 30.55 -7.69 7.91
CA ALA A 205 31.27 -8.33 9.00
C ALA A 205 31.15 -9.87 8.97
N PRO A 206 32.26 -10.63 8.98
CA PRO A 206 32.22 -12.08 9.10
C PRO A 206 31.84 -12.53 10.52
N TYR A 207 31.13 -13.66 10.63
CA TYR A 207 30.71 -14.24 11.93
C TYR A 207 31.05 -15.73 12.10
N GLU A 208 31.40 -16.43 11.01
CA GLU A 208 31.82 -17.84 11.04
C GLU A 208 32.63 -18.14 9.78
N ILE A 209 33.92 -18.49 9.93
CA ILE A 209 34.75 -19.03 8.84
C ILE A 209 34.81 -20.56 9.00
N ARG A 210 34.57 -21.30 7.91
CA ARG A 210 34.76 -22.76 7.83
C ARG A 210 35.55 -23.11 6.57
N GLY A 211 36.86 -23.28 6.73
CA GLY A 211 37.77 -23.44 5.58
C GLY A 211 37.66 -22.24 4.64
N SER A 212 37.38 -22.50 3.36
CA SER A 212 37.14 -21.47 2.34
C SER A 212 35.81 -20.70 2.51
N ILE A 213 34.84 -21.23 3.25
CA ILE A 213 33.50 -20.64 3.36
C ILE A 213 33.46 -19.60 4.50
N LYS A 214 33.52 -18.32 4.12
CA LYS A 214 33.27 -17.18 5.02
C LYS A 214 31.76 -16.87 5.06
N LYS A 215 31.16 -16.85 6.26
CA LYS A 215 29.79 -16.35 6.48
C LYS A 215 29.82 -14.97 7.10
N PHE A 216 28.98 -14.08 6.59
CA PHE A 216 28.98 -12.67 6.94
C PHE A 216 27.56 -12.10 7.06
N GLY A 217 27.45 -10.94 7.71
CA GLY A 217 26.26 -10.12 7.74
C GLY A 217 25.35 -10.34 8.95
N ILE A 218 25.07 -9.25 9.66
CA ILE A 218 24.20 -9.18 10.83
C ILE A 218 22.79 -9.76 10.61
N THR A 219 22.23 -9.65 9.40
CA THR A 219 20.89 -10.17 9.09
C THR A 219 20.80 -11.68 9.33
N LYS A 220 21.87 -12.44 9.10
CA LYS A 220 21.93 -13.90 9.39
C LYS A 220 22.20 -14.23 10.87
N LEU A 221 22.64 -13.26 11.66
CA LEU A 221 22.71 -13.38 13.12
C LEU A 221 21.36 -13.04 13.78
N LEU A 222 20.60 -12.10 13.21
CA LEU A 222 19.22 -11.80 13.61
C LEU A 222 18.27 -12.93 13.22
N ASP A 223 18.25 -13.36 11.94
CA ASP A 223 17.46 -14.52 11.47
C ASP A 223 17.83 -15.81 12.25
N GLY A 224 19.06 -15.91 12.72
CA GLY A 224 19.58 -17.05 13.49
C GLY A 224 19.40 -16.94 15.02
N GLY A 225 18.75 -15.89 15.52
CA GLY A 225 18.50 -15.69 16.95
C GLY A 225 19.77 -15.60 17.82
N VAL A 226 20.87 -15.07 17.26
CA VAL A 226 22.12 -14.75 17.98
C VAL A 226 22.04 -13.34 18.58
N TYR A 227 21.55 -12.38 17.78
CA TYR A 227 21.07 -11.08 18.26
C TYR A 227 19.54 -11.07 18.20
N LYS A 228 18.91 -10.40 19.17
CA LYS A 228 17.46 -10.24 19.33
C LYS A 228 16.94 -9.00 18.57
N ALA A 229 17.77 -7.96 18.48
CA ALA A 229 17.51 -6.77 17.66
C ALA A 229 18.83 -6.08 17.28
N ALA A 230 18.80 -5.26 16.22
CA ALA A 230 19.84 -4.29 15.92
C ALA A 230 19.23 -3.06 15.22
N TYR A 231 19.56 -1.85 15.66
CA TYR A 231 18.93 -0.60 15.21
C TYR A 231 19.80 0.63 15.54
N PRO A 232 19.67 1.74 14.79
CA PRO A 232 20.21 3.05 15.19
C PRO A 232 19.31 3.72 16.25
N LEU A 233 19.88 4.60 17.07
CA LEU A 233 19.15 5.36 18.09
C LEU A 233 18.33 6.53 17.53
N HIS A 234 17.24 6.87 18.22
CA HIS A 234 16.70 8.22 18.16
C HIS A 234 17.47 9.15 19.12
N ASP A 235 17.68 10.38 18.65
CA ASP A 235 18.28 11.53 19.33
C ASP A 235 17.59 11.92 20.64
N CYS A 236 16.25 11.88 20.71
CA CYS A 236 15.51 12.27 21.91
C CYS A 236 14.12 11.59 22.03
N ARG A 237 13.39 11.93 23.09
CA ARG A 237 11.96 11.66 23.24
C ARG A 237 11.16 12.59 22.31
N PHE A 238 10.09 12.08 21.68
CA PHE A 238 9.31 12.86 20.71
C PHE A 238 8.46 13.98 21.36
N ASN A 239 8.10 13.81 22.64
CA ASN A 239 7.20 14.69 23.38
C ASN A 239 7.89 15.63 24.38
N VAL A 240 9.18 15.41 24.67
CA VAL A 240 9.96 16.18 25.64
C VAL A 240 11.33 16.48 25.04
N LYS A 241 11.70 17.76 25.01
CA LYS A 241 13.02 18.20 24.58
C LYS A 241 14.08 17.70 25.59
N SER A 242 15.14 17.08 25.09
CA SER A 242 16.31 16.70 25.90
C SER A 242 16.98 17.93 26.52
N LYS A 243 17.53 17.74 27.73
CA LYS A 243 18.30 18.73 28.47
C LYS A 243 19.81 18.61 28.24
N GLU A 244 20.27 17.59 27.51
CA GLU A 244 21.71 17.36 27.32
C GLU A 244 22.32 18.32 26.29
N GLU A 245 23.43 18.94 26.68
CA GLU A 245 24.27 19.75 25.80
C GLU A 245 24.88 18.84 24.71
N GLY A 246 24.65 19.19 23.44
CA GLY A 246 25.03 18.37 22.28
C GLY A 246 23.90 17.55 21.65
N CYS A 247 22.71 17.46 22.25
CA CYS A 247 21.55 16.82 21.59
C CYS A 247 20.82 17.82 20.65
N PRO A 248 20.71 17.54 19.34
CA PRO A 248 20.09 18.47 18.38
C PRO A 248 18.55 18.51 18.45
N ASN A 249 17.89 17.55 19.10
CA ASN A 249 16.43 17.50 19.30
C ASN A 249 15.62 17.49 17.98
N GLU A 250 16.14 16.86 16.93
CA GLU A 250 15.50 16.78 15.60
C GLU A 250 14.18 16.00 15.63
N ARG A 251 14.05 14.93 16.44
CA ARG A 251 12.78 14.18 16.57
C ARG A 251 11.69 15.00 17.26
N PHE A 252 12.04 15.77 18.28
CA PHE A 252 11.09 16.68 18.95
C PHE A 252 10.61 17.77 17.99
N LEU A 253 11.52 18.35 17.20
CA LEU A 253 11.20 19.35 16.17
C LEU A 253 10.33 18.78 15.05
N LEU A 254 10.67 17.61 14.51
CA LEU A 254 9.87 16.87 13.53
C LEU A 254 8.49 16.50 14.08
N TYR A 255 8.40 16.13 15.36
CA TYR A 255 7.13 15.88 16.01
C TYR A 255 6.25 17.14 16.04
N GLN A 256 6.78 18.25 16.56
CA GLN A 256 6.02 19.49 16.72
C GLN A 256 5.58 20.11 15.38
N GLU A 257 6.50 20.24 14.41
CA GLU A 257 6.24 21.01 13.19
C GLU A 257 5.60 20.19 12.05
N TRP A 258 5.71 18.86 12.06
CA TRP A 258 5.25 18.00 10.95
C TRP A 258 4.31 16.87 11.37
N ALA A 259 4.68 16.08 12.38
CA ALA A 259 3.95 14.86 12.74
C ALA A 259 2.78 15.05 13.72
N HIS A 260 2.73 16.15 14.48
CA HIS A 260 1.61 16.42 15.40
C HIS A 260 0.35 16.80 14.60
N PRO A 261 -0.83 16.19 14.87
CA PRO A 261 -2.09 16.57 14.21
C PRO A 261 -2.48 18.06 14.22
N LYS A 262 -1.96 18.88 15.15
CA LYS A 262 -2.16 20.34 15.14
C LYS A 262 -1.51 21.04 13.94
N SER A 263 -0.48 20.43 13.36
CA SER A 263 0.30 20.95 12.23
C SER A 263 -0.24 20.49 10.87
N PHE A 264 -1.50 20.02 10.80
CA PHE A 264 -2.12 19.47 9.59
C PHE A 264 -2.07 20.41 8.36
N TYR A 265 -2.12 21.72 8.59
CA TYR A 265 -2.05 22.75 7.55
C TYR A 265 -0.61 23.08 7.10
N LYS A 266 0.42 22.71 7.87
CA LYS A 266 1.81 23.09 7.56
C LYS A 266 2.41 22.25 6.42
N MET A 267 3.16 22.86 5.51
CA MET A 267 3.91 22.15 4.48
C MET A 267 5.02 21.27 5.10
N GLN A 268 5.38 20.19 4.41
CA GLN A 268 6.30 19.19 4.95
C GLN A 268 7.76 19.68 4.90
N PRO A 269 8.54 19.60 5.98
CA PRO A 269 9.96 19.96 6.00
C PRO A 269 10.81 18.81 5.42
N LEU A 270 10.70 18.59 4.10
CA LEU A 270 11.27 17.45 3.38
C LEU A 270 12.79 17.28 3.61
N ASP A 271 13.53 18.38 3.71
CA ASP A 271 14.98 18.35 3.95
C ASP A 271 15.35 17.83 5.34
N LEU A 272 14.61 18.22 6.38
CA LEU A 272 14.80 17.70 7.74
C LEU A 272 14.38 16.22 7.84
N ILE A 273 13.31 15.82 7.15
CA ILE A 273 12.88 14.42 7.04
C ILE A 273 13.97 13.58 6.34
N ARG A 274 14.49 14.07 5.20
CA ARG A 274 15.61 13.47 4.44
C ARG A 274 16.87 13.36 5.28
N LYS A 275 17.21 14.42 6.05
CA LYS A 275 18.37 14.43 6.96
C LYS A 275 18.25 13.40 8.07
N TYR A 276 17.08 13.29 8.70
CA TYR A 276 16.90 12.45 9.90
C TYR A 276 16.69 10.96 9.58
N TYR A 277 15.87 10.65 8.57
CA TYR A 277 15.44 9.30 8.22
C TYR A 277 16.09 8.73 6.94
N GLY A 278 16.66 9.59 6.09
CA GLY A 278 17.27 9.20 4.82
C GLY A 278 16.37 9.38 3.59
N GLU A 279 17.00 9.21 2.42
CA GLU A 279 16.39 9.50 1.11
C GLU A 279 15.18 8.60 0.80
N LYS A 280 15.18 7.33 1.20
CA LYS A 280 14.06 6.40 0.92
C LYS A 280 12.72 6.81 1.57
N ILE A 281 12.70 7.49 2.73
CA ILE A 281 11.44 8.06 3.24
C ILE A 281 11.26 9.52 2.81
N GLY A 282 12.33 10.28 2.61
CA GLY A 282 12.26 11.63 2.04
C GLY A 282 11.52 11.64 0.69
N ILE A 283 11.85 10.68 -0.20
CA ILE A 283 11.18 10.54 -1.50
C ILE A 283 9.72 10.09 -1.39
N TYR A 284 9.38 9.25 -0.40
CA TYR A 284 7.98 8.85 -0.14
C TYR A 284 7.14 10.06 0.27
N PHE A 285 7.56 10.83 1.27
CA PHE A 285 6.81 12.01 1.72
C PHE A 285 6.80 13.14 0.68
N ALA A 286 7.87 13.28 -0.12
CA ALA A 286 7.88 14.19 -1.27
C ALA A 286 6.88 13.77 -2.36
N TRP A 287 6.83 12.48 -2.71
CA TRP A 287 5.87 11.94 -3.67
C TRP A 287 4.43 12.05 -3.18
N LEU A 288 4.16 11.68 -1.92
CA LEU A 288 2.85 11.80 -1.29
C LEU A 288 2.39 13.27 -1.21
N GLY A 289 3.30 14.19 -0.87
CA GLY A 289 3.03 15.63 -0.89
C GLY A 289 2.70 16.15 -2.30
N PHE A 290 3.49 15.76 -3.31
CA PHE A 290 3.24 16.10 -4.72
C PHE A 290 1.90 15.56 -5.22
N TYR A 291 1.62 14.28 -4.95
CA TYR A 291 0.35 13.63 -5.29
C TYR A 291 -0.84 14.36 -4.66
N THR A 292 -0.73 14.77 -3.40
CA THR A 292 -1.77 15.54 -2.69
C THR A 292 -2.01 16.93 -3.30
N ILE A 293 -0.95 17.62 -3.75
CA ILE A 293 -1.07 18.91 -4.47
C ILE A 293 -1.75 18.71 -5.83
N MET A 294 -1.43 17.64 -6.56
CA MET A 294 -2.09 17.33 -7.84
C MET A 294 -3.55 16.89 -7.66
N LEU A 295 -3.85 16.14 -6.60
CA LEU A 295 -5.22 15.83 -6.18
C LEU A 295 -6.01 17.10 -5.85
N ALA A 296 -5.41 18.11 -5.23
CA ALA A 296 -6.10 19.37 -4.93
C ALA A 296 -6.57 20.08 -6.22
N LEU A 297 -5.74 20.10 -7.27
CA LEU A 297 -6.14 20.64 -8.57
C LEU A 297 -7.29 19.83 -9.20
N ALA A 298 -7.18 18.50 -9.19
CA ALA A 298 -8.23 17.60 -9.70
C ALA A 298 -9.54 17.70 -8.90
N ALA A 299 -9.45 17.89 -7.58
CA ALA A 299 -10.59 18.06 -6.68
C ALA A 299 -11.34 19.37 -6.92
N VAL A 300 -10.65 20.48 -7.19
CA VAL A 300 -11.28 21.76 -7.57
C VAL A 300 -12.05 21.62 -8.88
N VAL A 301 -11.46 20.97 -9.89
CA VAL A 301 -12.15 20.73 -11.19
C VAL A 301 -13.34 19.78 -11.01
N GLY A 302 -13.16 18.65 -10.33
CA GLY A 302 -14.22 17.66 -10.09
C GLY A 302 -15.40 18.22 -9.29
N LEU A 303 -15.12 19.02 -8.26
CA LEU A 303 -16.14 19.74 -7.48
C LEU A 303 -16.85 20.81 -8.34
N GLY A 304 -16.12 21.53 -9.20
CA GLY A 304 -16.71 22.47 -10.15
C GLY A 304 -17.70 21.80 -11.12
N CYS A 305 -17.29 20.66 -11.71
CA CYS A 305 -18.16 19.84 -12.57
C CYS A 305 -19.39 19.31 -11.81
N PHE A 306 -19.22 18.88 -10.56
CA PHE A 306 -20.32 18.40 -9.72
C PHE A 306 -21.32 19.52 -9.37
N ILE A 307 -20.83 20.70 -8.97
CA ILE A 307 -21.68 21.87 -8.67
C ILE A 307 -22.41 22.36 -9.92
N TYR A 308 -21.77 22.31 -11.09
CA TYR A 308 -22.43 22.57 -12.37
C TYR A 308 -23.57 21.58 -12.62
N GLY A 309 -23.28 20.26 -12.55
CA GLY A 309 -24.29 19.22 -12.73
C GLY A 309 -25.49 19.35 -11.78
N TYR A 310 -25.24 19.64 -10.50
CA TYR A 310 -26.28 19.89 -9.50
C TYR A 310 -27.15 21.11 -9.85
N LYS A 311 -26.56 22.23 -10.28
CA LYS A 311 -27.31 23.42 -10.73
C LYS A 311 -28.09 23.19 -12.03
N THR A 312 -27.64 22.29 -12.90
CA THR A 312 -28.31 21.94 -14.16
C THR A 312 -29.36 20.82 -14.00
N GLN A 313 -29.49 20.23 -12.81
CA GLN A 313 -30.45 19.17 -12.51
C GLN A 313 -31.90 19.63 -12.74
N GLU A 314 -32.28 20.81 -12.22
CA GLU A 314 -33.65 21.35 -12.38
C GLU A 314 -33.98 21.83 -13.81
N THR A 315 -32.98 22.04 -14.66
CA THR A 315 -33.18 22.39 -16.08
C THR A 315 -33.20 21.18 -17.01
N SER A 316 -32.85 19.99 -16.52
CA SER A 316 -32.75 18.78 -17.35
C SER A 316 -34.12 18.18 -17.66
N THR A 317 -34.50 18.16 -18.95
CA THR A 317 -35.82 17.69 -19.43
C THR A 317 -36.07 16.20 -19.14
N TRP A 318 -35.09 15.33 -19.39
CA TRP A 318 -35.13 13.90 -19.07
C TRP A 318 -35.64 13.61 -17.64
N SER A 319 -35.09 14.30 -16.64
CA SER A 319 -35.47 14.09 -15.24
C SER A 319 -36.88 14.59 -14.94
N LYS A 320 -37.40 15.55 -15.72
CA LYS A 320 -38.81 15.95 -15.63
C LYS A 320 -39.71 14.88 -16.26
N GLU A 321 -39.38 14.34 -17.44
CA GLU A 321 -40.15 13.25 -18.06
C GLU A 321 -40.25 12.00 -17.18
N VAL A 322 -39.18 11.66 -16.46
CA VAL A 322 -39.14 10.52 -15.52
C VAL A 322 -39.97 10.78 -14.26
N CYS A 323 -40.01 12.02 -13.76
CA CYS A 323 -40.70 12.39 -12.52
C CYS A 323 -42.12 12.94 -12.72
N ASP A 324 -42.56 13.17 -13.96
CA ASP A 324 -43.90 13.64 -14.28
C ASP A 324 -44.93 12.51 -14.10
N PRO A 325 -45.96 12.67 -13.26
CA PRO A 325 -46.97 11.63 -13.02
C PRO A 325 -47.88 11.35 -14.23
N GLU A 326 -48.01 12.28 -15.17
CA GLU A 326 -48.76 12.07 -16.43
C GLU A 326 -47.94 11.32 -17.49
N ILE A 327 -46.60 11.44 -17.47
CA ILE A 327 -45.69 10.84 -18.46
C ILE A 327 -45.01 9.59 -17.88
N GLY A 328 -44.13 9.76 -16.90
CA GLY A 328 -43.41 8.66 -16.23
C GLY A 328 -44.34 7.75 -15.43
N GLY A 329 -45.34 8.33 -14.75
CA GLY A 329 -46.30 7.60 -13.92
C GLY A 329 -47.20 6.59 -14.64
N LYS A 330 -47.27 6.64 -15.99
CA LYS A 330 -48.06 5.70 -16.82
C LYS A 330 -47.22 4.60 -17.49
N ILE A 331 -45.91 4.54 -17.22
CA ILE A 331 -44.99 3.56 -17.85
C ILE A 331 -44.85 2.32 -16.96
N VAL A 332 -45.39 1.19 -17.41
CA VAL A 332 -45.23 -0.10 -16.71
C VAL A 332 -44.13 -0.94 -17.35
N MET A 333 -43.11 -1.24 -16.54
CA MET A 333 -41.94 -2.03 -16.93
C MET A 333 -42.19 -3.53 -16.74
N CYS A 334 -41.59 -4.36 -17.59
CA CYS A 334 -41.64 -5.82 -17.42
C CYS A 334 -40.81 -6.26 -16.17
N PRO A 335 -41.26 -7.25 -15.36
CA PRO A 335 -40.68 -7.55 -14.03
C PRO A 335 -39.34 -8.33 -14.06
N GLN A 336 -38.67 -8.45 -12.89
CA GLN A 336 -37.27 -8.92 -12.78
C GLN A 336 -36.92 -9.98 -11.68
N CYS A 337 -37.74 -11.02 -11.41
CA CYS A 337 -37.35 -12.17 -10.54
C CYS A 337 -37.71 -13.59 -11.10
N ASP A 338 -38.10 -14.59 -10.30
CA ASP A 338 -38.25 -16.02 -10.69
C ASP A 338 -39.67 -16.64 -10.56
N ARG A 339 -39.93 -17.50 -9.56
CA ARG A 339 -41.25 -18.09 -9.28
C ARG A 339 -42.09 -17.25 -8.33
N GLU A 340 -41.47 -16.43 -7.48
CA GLU A 340 -42.11 -15.28 -6.82
C GLU A 340 -41.37 -13.99 -7.19
N CYS A 341 -42.14 -13.00 -7.67
CA CYS A 341 -41.69 -12.07 -8.71
C CYS A 341 -41.12 -12.82 -9.96
N LYS A 342 -40.92 -12.15 -11.10
CA LYS A 342 -40.99 -12.81 -12.43
C LYS A 342 -40.11 -12.14 -13.47
N TYR A 343 -39.56 -12.77 -14.52
CA TYR A 343 -39.19 -14.19 -14.67
C TYR A 343 -37.79 -14.31 -15.35
N TRP A 344 -37.25 -15.53 -15.48
CA TRP A 344 -35.81 -15.87 -15.55
C TRP A 344 -35.38 -16.44 -16.95
N ARG A 345 -34.19 -17.07 -17.11
CA ARG A 345 -33.39 -17.10 -18.38
C ARG A 345 -32.76 -18.48 -18.82
N LEU A 346 -31.86 -18.52 -19.83
CA LEU A 346 -31.20 -19.71 -20.51
C LEU A 346 -29.83 -20.30 -19.97
N ASN A 347 -28.66 -20.18 -20.65
CA ASN A 347 -27.31 -20.82 -20.39
C ASN A 347 -27.28 -22.38 -20.36
N SER A 348 -26.17 -23.13 -20.53
CA SER A 348 -24.73 -22.85 -20.37
C SER A 348 -23.79 -23.76 -21.21
N THR A 349 -22.53 -23.31 -21.43
CA THR A 349 -21.23 -24.06 -21.47
C THR A 349 -21.17 -25.55 -21.91
N CYS A 350 -20.14 -26.07 -22.59
CA CYS A 350 -18.86 -25.55 -23.12
C CYS A 350 -18.16 -26.74 -23.82
N GLU A 351 -17.33 -26.53 -24.85
CA GLU A 351 -16.24 -27.48 -25.14
C GLU A 351 -15.03 -26.78 -25.78
N ALA A 352 -13.82 -27.05 -25.26
CA ALA A 352 -12.57 -26.55 -25.83
C ALA A 352 -11.42 -27.54 -25.56
N SER A 353 -10.93 -28.24 -26.59
CA SER A 353 -9.66 -28.97 -26.52
C SER A 353 -9.05 -29.28 -27.89
N LYS A 354 -7.75 -28.98 -28.07
CA LYS A 354 -6.72 -29.86 -28.68
C LYS A 354 -5.35 -29.17 -28.96
N VAL A 355 -4.28 -29.92 -28.66
CA VAL A 355 -3.04 -30.16 -29.47
C VAL A 355 -2.27 -28.94 -30.02
N LYS A 356 -0.95 -28.77 -29.86
CA LYS A 356 0.18 -29.37 -29.07
C LYS A 356 1.49 -28.63 -29.51
N GLU A 357 2.72 -28.77 -29.02
CA GLU A 357 3.45 -29.46 -27.91
C GLU A 357 4.86 -28.81 -27.82
N LYS A 358 5.79 -29.37 -26.99
CA LYS A 358 7.27 -29.34 -27.17
C LYS A 358 8.02 -28.01 -26.93
N VAL A 359 9.25 -27.97 -26.38
CA VAL A 359 9.99 -28.95 -25.52
C VAL A 359 10.85 -28.29 -24.42
N PRO A 360 11.79 -27.36 -24.72
CA PRO A 360 13.00 -27.20 -23.90
C PRO A 360 13.14 -25.78 -23.29
N TYR A 361 14.18 -25.38 -22.54
CA TYR A 361 15.51 -25.96 -22.26
C TYR A 361 15.87 -25.85 -20.76
N THR A 362 17.16 -25.93 -20.40
CA THR A 362 17.75 -25.89 -19.05
C THR A 362 17.65 -24.53 -18.30
N ALA A 363 16.53 -23.82 -18.42
CA ALA A 363 16.06 -22.84 -17.42
C ALA A 363 15.04 -23.46 -16.42
N CYS A 364 14.70 -24.74 -16.63
CA CYS A 364 13.56 -25.44 -16.06
C CYS A 364 13.38 -25.27 -14.54
N GLY A 365 14.42 -25.49 -13.72
CA GLY A 365 14.31 -25.46 -12.25
C GLY A 365 13.94 -24.09 -11.62
N ARG A 366 14.08 -22.98 -12.36
CA ARG A 366 13.55 -21.66 -11.94
C ARG A 366 12.24 -21.35 -12.65
N CYS A 367 12.14 -21.67 -13.94
CA CYS A 367 10.92 -21.48 -14.72
C CYS A 367 9.73 -22.25 -14.11
N VAL A 368 9.89 -23.51 -13.71
CA VAL A 368 8.84 -24.30 -13.03
C VAL A 368 8.39 -23.65 -11.72
N ARG A 369 9.31 -23.13 -10.89
CA ARG A 369 8.93 -22.47 -9.63
C ARG A 369 8.22 -21.13 -9.86
N VAL A 370 8.66 -20.35 -10.84
CA VAL A 370 7.97 -19.12 -11.25
C VAL A 370 6.62 -19.43 -11.90
N SER A 371 6.49 -20.51 -12.68
CA SER A 371 5.20 -20.96 -13.23
C SER A 371 4.25 -21.52 -12.17
N ILE A 372 4.76 -22.10 -11.08
CA ILE A 372 3.97 -22.43 -9.89
C ILE A 372 3.57 -21.14 -9.15
N GLY A 373 4.45 -20.14 -9.07
CA GLY A 373 4.11 -18.80 -8.56
C GLY A 373 2.99 -18.14 -9.37
N ILE A 374 3.12 -18.08 -10.70
CA ILE A 374 2.11 -17.57 -11.63
C ILE A 374 0.82 -18.41 -11.52
N GLY A 375 0.91 -19.74 -11.50
CA GLY A 375 -0.25 -20.63 -11.37
C GLY A 375 -1.00 -20.46 -10.05
N THR A 376 -0.29 -20.22 -8.95
CA THR A 376 -0.91 -19.94 -7.64
C THR A 376 -1.48 -18.51 -7.55
N VAL A 377 -0.83 -17.51 -8.15
CA VAL A 377 -1.40 -16.16 -8.31
C VAL A 377 -2.69 -16.23 -9.15
N LEU A 378 -2.69 -16.96 -10.27
CA LEU A 378 -3.87 -17.19 -11.10
C LEU A 378 -4.97 -17.95 -10.37
N PHE A 379 -4.63 -18.96 -9.55
CA PHE A 379 -5.60 -19.65 -8.69
C PHE A 379 -6.25 -18.69 -7.69
N TRP A 380 -5.49 -17.79 -7.05
CA TRP A 380 -6.06 -16.79 -6.14
C TRP A 380 -6.86 -15.70 -6.86
N ILE A 381 -6.51 -15.34 -8.10
CA ILE A 381 -7.34 -14.49 -8.98
C ILE A 381 -8.66 -15.20 -9.32
N LEU A 382 -8.63 -16.50 -9.65
CA LEU A 382 -9.84 -17.30 -9.86
C LEU A 382 -10.68 -17.44 -8.57
N LEU A 383 -10.05 -17.49 -7.40
CA LEU A 383 -10.73 -17.48 -6.10
C LEU A 383 -11.41 -16.13 -5.84
N ILE A 384 -10.77 -14.99 -6.16
CA ILE A 384 -11.45 -13.68 -6.15
C ILE A 384 -12.66 -13.72 -7.09
N VAL A 385 -12.51 -14.16 -8.34
CA VAL A 385 -13.63 -14.26 -9.30
C VAL A 385 -14.76 -15.14 -8.77
N ALA A 386 -14.45 -16.27 -8.14
CA ALA A 386 -15.45 -17.11 -7.47
C ALA A 386 -16.13 -16.41 -6.28
N SER A 387 -15.40 -15.57 -5.53
CA SER A 387 -15.99 -14.76 -4.46
C SER A 387 -16.91 -13.66 -4.97
N ILE A 388 -16.62 -13.05 -6.14
CA ILE A 388 -17.54 -12.12 -6.82
C ILE A 388 -18.82 -12.85 -7.20
N VAL A 389 -18.72 -14.05 -7.80
CA VAL A 389 -19.88 -14.88 -8.15
C VAL A 389 -20.69 -15.24 -6.89
N ALA A 390 -20.04 -15.54 -5.77
CA ALA A 390 -20.73 -15.75 -4.49
C ALA A 390 -21.44 -14.47 -3.98
N ILE A 391 -20.84 -13.28 -4.18
CA ILE A 391 -21.44 -11.99 -3.82
C ILE A 391 -22.62 -11.63 -4.73
N THR A 392 -22.59 -11.93 -6.03
CA THR A 392 -23.77 -11.75 -6.91
C THR A 392 -24.89 -12.73 -6.57
N VAL A 393 -24.56 -13.98 -6.22
CA VAL A 393 -25.54 -14.94 -5.68
C VAL A 393 -26.14 -14.47 -4.35
N TYR A 394 -25.33 -13.87 -3.47
CA TYR A 394 -25.82 -13.21 -2.25
C TYR A 394 -26.75 -12.03 -2.57
N ARG A 395 -26.41 -11.15 -3.52
CA ARG A 395 -27.26 -10.02 -3.94
C ARG A 395 -28.64 -10.47 -4.39
N LEU A 396 -28.69 -11.50 -5.23
CA LEU A 396 -29.94 -12.12 -5.67
C LEU A 396 -30.74 -12.65 -4.47
N ALA A 397 -30.12 -13.47 -3.60
CA ALA A 397 -30.79 -14.04 -2.43
C ALA A 397 -31.29 -12.98 -1.42
N ALA A 398 -30.49 -11.93 -1.18
CA ALA A 398 -30.86 -10.82 -0.30
C ALA A 398 -32.05 -10.02 -0.86
N PHE A 399 -32.11 -9.82 -2.18
CA PHE A 399 -33.23 -9.13 -2.83
C PHE A 399 -34.55 -9.88 -2.68
N PHE A 400 -34.55 -11.22 -2.80
CA PHE A 400 -35.71 -12.04 -2.45
C PHE A 400 -36.10 -11.88 -0.97
N ALA A 401 -35.14 -11.95 -0.05
CA ALA A 401 -35.42 -11.83 1.39
C ALA A 401 -36.00 -10.45 1.79
N PHE A 402 -35.46 -9.35 1.26
CA PHE A 402 -35.97 -8.00 1.54
C PHE A 402 -37.32 -7.74 0.89
N SER A 403 -37.52 -8.11 -0.39
CA SER A 403 -38.81 -7.91 -1.08
C SER A 403 -39.94 -8.81 -0.55
N ALA A 404 -39.62 -9.98 0.02
CA ALA A 404 -40.58 -10.80 0.76
C ALA A 404 -40.93 -10.19 2.13
N ARG A 405 -39.94 -9.74 2.92
CA ARG A 405 -40.20 -9.12 4.25
C ARG A 405 -41.02 -7.83 4.15
N LEU A 406 -40.75 -7.00 3.13
CA LEU A 406 -41.52 -5.77 2.85
C LEU A 406 -42.98 -6.04 2.41
N ARG A 407 -43.34 -7.28 2.04
CA ARG A 407 -44.73 -7.71 1.86
C ARG A 407 -45.32 -8.40 3.10
N ALA A 408 -44.51 -9.11 3.87
CA ALA A 408 -44.98 -9.87 5.03
C ALA A 408 -45.28 -9.01 6.27
N GLN A 409 -44.76 -7.78 6.34
CA GLN A 409 -45.10 -6.81 7.39
C GLN A 409 -45.84 -5.61 6.80
N ASP A 410 -47.14 -5.52 7.09
CA ASP A 410 -48.02 -4.40 6.74
C ASP A 410 -47.78 -3.21 7.71
N LEU A 411 -46.55 -2.67 7.68
CA LEU A 411 -46.04 -1.75 8.70
C LEU A 411 -46.59 -0.32 8.53
N LYS A 412 -47.73 -0.06 9.15
CA LYS A 412 -48.40 1.27 9.19
C LYS A 412 -47.66 2.35 10.00
N GLU A 413 -46.52 2.03 10.63
CA GLU A 413 -45.74 2.98 11.44
C GLU A 413 -44.47 3.51 10.75
N LEU A 414 -44.14 3.07 9.52
CA LEU A 414 -42.90 3.47 8.81
C LEU A 414 -43.13 4.27 7.51
N GLU A 415 -44.28 4.94 7.40
CA GLU A 415 -44.63 5.78 6.25
C GLU A 415 -43.51 6.78 5.83
N PRO A 416 -42.83 7.53 6.72
CA PRO A 416 -41.80 8.50 6.32
C PRO A 416 -40.47 7.90 5.86
N LEU A 417 -40.27 6.58 5.93
CA LEU A 417 -39.05 5.89 5.47
C LEU A 417 -39.25 5.06 4.20
N LYS A 418 -40.50 4.75 3.86
CA LYS A 418 -40.86 3.85 2.74
C LYS A 418 -40.57 4.47 1.36
N GLU A 419 -40.54 5.80 1.28
CA GLU A 419 -40.23 6.57 0.08
C GLU A 419 -38.72 6.66 -0.23
N TYR A 420 -37.86 6.57 0.80
CA TYR A 420 -36.41 6.77 0.66
C TYR A 420 -35.59 5.46 0.57
N VAL A 421 -36.17 4.30 0.92
CA VAL A 421 -35.46 3.02 0.99
C VAL A 421 -36.11 1.97 0.08
N THR A 422 -35.75 1.99 -1.20
CA THR A 422 -36.13 0.91 -2.13
C THR A 422 -35.39 -0.39 -1.76
N PRO A 423 -36.00 -1.58 -1.98
CA PRO A 423 -35.32 -2.85 -1.71
C PRO A 423 -34.06 -3.06 -2.57
N GLN A 424 -33.95 -2.41 -3.73
CA GLN A 424 -32.76 -2.42 -4.59
C GLN A 424 -31.62 -1.56 -4.01
N MET A 425 -31.92 -0.40 -3.43
CA MET A 425 -30.92 0.40 -2.72
C MET A 425 -30.46 -0.30 -1.43
N ALA A 426 -31.37 -0.92 -0.69
CA ALA A 426 -31.03 -1.69 0.51
C ALA A 426 -30.09 -2.87 0.20
N THR A 427 -30.32 -3.61 -0.91
CA THR A 427 -29.43 -4.72 -1.31
C THR A 427 -28.10 -4.24 -1.89
N SER A 428 -28.07 -3.16 -2.67
CA SER A 428 -26.82 -2.62 -3.20
C SER A 428 -25.88 -2.16 -2.07
N VAL A 429 -26.41 -1.49 -1.05
CA VAL A 429 -25.63 -1.06 0.14
C VAL A 429 -25.18 -2.25 0.98
N THR A 430 -26.07 -3.16 1.37
CA THR A 430 -25.72 -4.31 2.22
C THR A 430 -24.71 -5.25 1.54
N ALA A 431 -24.85 -5.50 0.24
CA ALA A 431 -23.88 -6.28 -0.52
C ALA A 431 -22.55 -5.56 -0.74
N SER A 432 -22.54 -4.22 -0.86
CA SER A 432 -21.29 -3.45 -0.93
C SER A 432 -20.51 -3.52 0.39
N LEU A 433 -21.20 -3.47 1.53
CA LEU A 433 -20.59 -3.68 2.85
C LEU A 433 -20.04 -5.10 3.03
N ILE A 434 -20.78 -6.13 2.59
CA ILE A 434 -20.31 -7.52 2.66
C ILE A 434 -19.14 -7.76 1.69
N SER A 435 -19.18 -7.19 0.49
CA SER A 435 -18.04 -7.22 -0.45
C SER A 435 -16.80 -6.58 0.15
N PHE A 436 -16.93 -5.42 0.82
CA PHE A 436 -15.84 -4.78 1.54
C PHE A 436 -15.24 -5.68 2.64
N VAL A 437 -16.07 -6.31 3.48
CA VAL A 437 -15.60 -7.25 4.53
C VAL A 437 -14.86 -8.45 3.92
N VAL A 438 -15.39 -9.03 2.84
CA VAL A 438 -14.74 -10.16 2.13
C VAL A 438 -13.40 -9.74 1.52
N ILE A 439 -13.33 -8.57 0.87
CA ILE A 439 -12.09 -8.00 0.31
C ILE A 439 -11.02 -7.86 1.41
N MET A 440 -11.38 -7.33 2.58
CA MET A 440 -10.44 -7.16 3.70
C MET A 440 -9.92 -8.49 4.26
N ILE A 441 -10.78 -9.51 4.40
CA ILE A 441 -10.36 -10.86 4.82
C ILE A 441 -9.43 -11.50 3.78
N LEU A 442 -9.78 -11.42 2.49
CA LEU A 442 -8.97 -11.97 1.40
C LEU A 442 -7.58 -11.31 1.30
N ASN A 443 -7.49 -10.00 1.55
CA ASN A 443 -6.22 -9.28 1.59
C ASN A 443 -5.28 -9.83 2.68
N ILE A 444 -5.78 -10.04 3.90
CA ILE A 444 -4.99 -10.57 5.04
C ILE A 444 -4.50 -12.00 4.76
N LEU A 445 -5.35 -12.84 4.14
CA LEU A 445 -4.97 -14.20 3.76
C LEU A 445 -3.92 -14.21 2.64
N TYR A 446 -4.13 -13.41 1.60
CA TYR A 446 -3.22 -13.39 0.44
C TYR A 446 -1.85 -12.78 0.77
N GLU A 447 -1.76 -11.80 1.68
CA GLU A 447 -0.49 -11.26 2.16
C GLU A 447 0.46 -12.39 2.62
N ARG A 448 -0.06 -13.34 3.42
CA ARG A 448 0.69 -14.51 3.89
C ARG A 448 1.12 -15.42 2.76
N VAL A 449 0.24 -15.62 1.78
CA VAL A 449 0.51 -16.46 0.60
C VAL A 449 1.53 -15.82 -0.32
N ALA A 450 1.48 -14.51 -0.57
CA ALA A 450 2.39 -13.79 -1.46
C ALA A 450 3.83 -13.75 -0.92
N ILE A 451 3.98 -13.59 0.40
CA ILE A 451 5.27 -13.73 1.10
C ILE A 451 5.78 -15.18 0.91
N TRP A 452 4.96 -16.19 1.21
CA TRP A 452 5.34 -17.61 1.08
C TRP A 452 5.73 -18.00 -0.37
N ILE A 453 4.99 -17.53 -1.39
CA ILE A 453 5.33 -17.73 -2.80
C ILE A 453 6.69 -17.08 -3.14
N THR A 454 6.92 -15.85 -2.67
CA THR A 454 8.14 -15.11 -3.03
C THR A 454 9.38 -15.61 -2.27
N ASP A 455 9.19 -16.14 -1.05
CA ASP A 455 10.20 -16.93 -0.34
C ASP A 455 10.54 -18.23 -1.12
N PHE A 456 9.53 -18.93 -1.67
CA PHE A 456 9.69 -20.15 -2.46
C PHE A 456 10.37 -19.93 -3.83
N GLU A 457 10.23 -18.74 -4.41
CA GLU A 457 10.93 -18.32 -5.65
C GLU A 457 12.45 -18.17 -5.47
N LEU A 458 12.93 -18.00 -4.23
CA LEU A 458 14.35 -17.80 -3.87
C LEU A 458 15.06 -16.74 -4.75
N PRO A 459 14.59 -15.48 -4.77
CA PRO A 459 15.26 -14.39 -5.49
C PRO A 459 16.67 -14.12 -4.95
N ARG A 460 17.57 -13.62 -5.81
CA ARG A 460 19.01 -13.49 -5.53
C ARG A 460 19.35 -12.25 -4.69
N THR A 461 18.58 -11.18 -4.82
CA THR A 461 18.80 -9.91 -4.11
C THR A 461 17.54 -9.43 -3.37
N LYS A 462 17.71 -8.53 -2.39
CA LYS A 462 16.59 -7.86 -1.71
C LYS A 462 15.71 -7.09 -2.71
N THR A 463 16.32 -6.44 -3.71
CA THR A 463 15.60 -5.69 -4.75
C THR A 463 14.77 -6.61 -5.65
N ASP A 464 15.29 -7.78 -6.04
CA ASP A 464 14.52 -8.78 -6.78
C ASP A 464 13.32 -9.29 -5.96
N TYR A 465 13.50 -9.47 -4.65
CA TYR A 465 12.43 -9.89 -3.73
C TYR A 465 11.35 -8.81 -3.61
N GLU A 466 11.74 -7.57 -3.30
CA GLU A 466 10.82 -6.44 -3.19
C GLU A 466 10.05 -6.22 -4.50
N ASN A 467 10.72 -6.25 -5.66
CA ASN A 467 10.05 -6.11 -6.97
C ASN A 467 9.11 -7.29 -7.29
N SER A 468 9.52 -8.54 -7.04
CA SER A 468 8.70 -9.73 -7.31
C SER A 468 7.48 -9.82 -6.40
N LEU A 469 7.61 -9.43 -5.13
CA LEU A 469 6.49 -9.33 -4.20
C LEU A 469 5.56 -8.17 -4.57
N THR A 470 6.12 -7.01 -4.94
CA THR A 470 5.37 -5.82 -5.37
C THR A 470 4.41 -6.15 -6.51
N LEU A 471 4.89 -6.81 -7.56
CA LEU A 471 4.04 -7.16 -8.70
C LEU A 471 2.92 -8.13 -8.32
N LYS A 472 3.19 -9.17 -7.52
CA LYS A 472 2.14 -10.13 -7.09
C LYS A 472 1.08 -9.49 -6.20
N MET A 473 1.51 -8.72 -5.21
CA MET A 473 0.61 -8.01 -4.28
C MET A 473 -0.23 -6.96 -5.00
N PHE A 474 0.38 -6.18 -5.90
CA PHE A 474 -0.34 -5.22 -6.72
C PHE A 474 -1.36 -5.91 -7.62
N LEU A 475 -0.98 -6.96 -8.38
CA LEU A 475 -1.90 -7.66 -9.28
C LEU A 475 -3.09 -8.28 -8.52
N PHE A 476 -2.84 -8.91 -7.36
CA PHE A 476 -3.92 -9.43 -6.53
C PHE A 476 -4.83 -8.32 -5.99
N GLN A 477 -4.28 -7.25 -5.39
CA GLN A 477 -5.10 -6.17 -4.85
C GLN A 477 -5.84 -5.40 -5.94
N PHE A 478 -5.24 -5.22 -7.12
CA PHE A 478 -5.90 -4.64 -8.29
C PHE A 478 -7.15 -5.45 -8.65
N VAL A 479 -7.04 -6.78 -8.74
CA VAL A 479 -8.22 -7.62 -9.00
C VAL A 479 -9.19 -7.57 -7.81
N ASN A 480 -8.73 -7.73 -6.58
CA ASN A 480 -9.59 -7.79 -5.38
C ASN A 480 -10.43 -6.51 -5.18
N TYR A 481 -9.83 -5.32 -5.37
CA TYR A 481 -10.50 -4.03 -5.18
C TYR A 481 -11.33 -3.57 -6.40
N TYR A 482 -10.87 -3.76 -7.63
CA TYR A 482 -11.54 -3.18 -8.80
C TYR A 482 -12.48 -4.14 -9.55
N SER A 483 -12.33 -5.46 -9.40
CA SER A 483 -13.11 -6.43 -10.19
C SER A 483 -14.62 -6.31 -9.99
N SER A 484 -15.08 -6.03 -8.76
CA SER A 484 -16.49 -5.75 -8.43
C SER A 484 -17.01 -4.48 -9.11
N CYS A 485 -16.15 -3.48 -9.31
CA CYS A 485 -16.48 -2.22 -9.98
C CYS A 485 -16.47 -2.39 -11.51
N PHE A 486 -15.48 -3.11 -12.05
CA PHE A 486 -15.45 -3.50 -13.48
C PHE A 486 -16.65 -4.37 -13.88
N TYR A 487 -17.10 -5.27 -12.99
CA TYR A 487 -18.32 -6.06 -13.20
C TYR A 487 -19.56 -5.17 -13.39
N ILE A 488 -19.78 -4.20 -12.48
CA ILE A 488 -20.92 -3.28 -12.57
C ILE A 488 -20.80 -2.34 -13.78
N ALA A 489 -19.58 -1.90 -14.11
CA ALA A 489 -19.36 -1.00 -15.25
C ALA A 489 -19.63 -1.67 -16.61
N PHE A 490 -19.16 -2.91 -16.81
CA PHE A 490 -19.06 -3.51 -18.16
C PHE A 490 -19.81 -4.84 -18.35
N ALA A 491 -20.04 -5.63 -17.30
CA ALA A 491 -20.71 -6.94 -17.43
C ALA A 491 -22.20 -6.88 -17.05
N LYS A 492 -22.55 -6.12 -16.01
CA LYS A 492 -23.92 -5.95 -15.53
C LYS A 492 -24.80 -5.26 -16.58
N GLY A 493 -25.99 -5.79 -16.79
CA GLY A 493 -26.98 -5.22 -17.71
C GLY A 493 -26.66 -5.28 -19.21
N LYS A 494 -25.56 -5.95 -19.64
CA LYS A 494 -25.18 -6.04 -21.06
C LYS A 494 -25.58 -7.36 -21.74
N ALA A 495 -25.21 -8.50 -21.18
CA ALA A 495 -25.60 -9.82 -21.71
C ALA A 495 -27.03 -10.21 -21.27
N VAL A 496 -28.05 -9.53 -21.79
CA VAL A 496 -29.45 -9.65 -21.32
C VAL A 496 -30.29 -10.63 -22.16
N GLY A 497 -30.29 -10.46 -23.48
CA GLY A 497 -31.37 -10.98 -24.35
C GLY A 497 -32.59 -10.07 -24.30
N TYR A 498 -33.78 -10.61 -24.56
CA TYR A 498 -35.05 -9.88 -24.54
C TYR A 498 -36.10 -10.67 -23.71
N PRO A 499 -37.28 -10.10 -23.36
CA PRO A 499 -38.22 -10.74 -22.44
C PRO A 499 -38.74 -12.13 -22.88
N GLY A 500 -38.72 -12.43 -24.18
CA GLY A 500 -39.10 -13.73 -24.74
C GLY A 500 -38.02 -14.83 -24.62
N ASP A 501 -36.75 -14.49 -24.89
CA ASP A 501 -35.59 -15.38 -24.73
C ASP A 501 -34.38 -14.63 -24.10
N PRO A 502 -34.09 -14.84 -22.80
CA PRO A 502 -33.02 -14.13 -22.10
C PRO A 502 -31.84 -15.02 -21.65
N VAL A 503 -30.68 -14.42 -21.31
CA VAL A 503 -29.39 -15.13 -21.06
C VAL A 503 -29.04 -15.33 -19.55
N TYR A 504 -29.04 -16.57 -19.04
CA TYR A 504 -28.76 -16.94 -17.62
C TYR A 504 -27.26 -17.15 -17.33
N LEU A 505 -26.99 -17.68 -16.13
CA LEU A 505 -25.78 -18.38 -15.72
C LEU A 505 -26.11 -19.84 -15.33
N LEU A 506 -25.19 -20.76 -15.63
CA LEU A 506 -25.22 -22.20 -15.27
C LEU A 506 -26.56 -22.95 -15.44
N GLY A 507 -27.39 -22.57 -16.42
CA GLY A 507 -28.71 -23.17 -16.67
C GLY A 507 -29.74 -22.91 -15.57
N LYS A 508 -29.47 -21.98 -14.63
CA LYS A 508 -30.23 -21.89 -13.37
C LYS A 508 -30.36 -20.53 -12.68
N TYR A 509 -29.55 -19.51 -12.99
CA TYR A 509 -29.52 -18.24 -12.24
C TYR A 509 -29.40 -16.99 -13.12
N ARG A 510 -30.05 -15.88 -12.74
CA ARG A 510 -29.89 -14.58 -13.43
C ARG A 510 -28.41 -14.18 -13.44
N ASN A 511 -28.03 -13.44 -14.47
CA ASN A 511 -26.86 -12.54 -14.41
C ASN A 511 -27.28 -11.34 -13.51
N GLU A 512 -26.86 -10.11 -13.81
CA GLU A 512 -27.49 -8.92 -13.21
C GLU A 512 -27.93 -7.93 -14.31
N GLU A 513 -28.97 -7.16 -14.01
CA GLU A 513 -29.62 -6.17 -14.90
C GLU A 513 -29.41 -4.76 -14.32
N CYS A 514 -29.51 -3.71 -15.13
CA CYS A 514 -29.40 -2.32 -14.64
C CYS A 514 -30.78 -1.69 -14.41
N ASP A 515 -30.84 -0.69 -13.54
CA ASP A 515 -32.00 0.20 -13.40
C ASP A 515 -32.22 1.04 -14.68
N PRO A 516 -33.43 1.61 -14.89
CA PRO A 516 -33.73 2.42 -16.08
C PRO A 516 -32.86 3.68 -16.24
N GLY A 517 -32.27 4.19 -15.15
CA GLY A 517 -31.27 5.26 -15.17
C GLY A 517 -29.83 4.82 -15.45
N GLY A 518 -29.59 3.52 -15.66
CA GLY A 518 -28.27 2.90 -15.84
C GLY A 518 -27.56 2.56 -14.53
N CYS A 519 -26.59 1.63 -14.59
CA CYS A 519 -25.81 1.16 -13.43
C CYS A 519 -24.82 2.20 -12.86
N LEU A 520 -24.80 3.45 -13.35
CA LEU A 520 -23.80 4.45 -12.97
C LEU A 520 -23.91 4.90 -11.50
N ILE A 521 -25.14 4.96 -10.95
CA ILE A 521 -25.38 5.31 -9.54
C ILE A 521 -24.91 4.17 -8.63
N GLU A 522 -25.18 2.92 -8.99
CA GLU A 522 -24.73 1.74 -8.24
C GLU A 522 -23.19 1.59 -8.25
N LEU A 523 -22.55 1.86 -9.39
CA LEU A 523 -21.09 1.94 -9.48
C LEU A 523 -20.54 3.04 -8.54
N THR A 524 -21.22 4.19 -8.50
CA THR A 524 -20.83 5.34 -7.66
C THR A 524 -20.99 5.07 -6.17
N THR A 525 -22.08 4.43 -5.73
CA THR A 525 -22.26 4.06 -4.31
C THR A 525 -21.27 2.98 -3.90
N GLN A 526 -21.01 1.97 -4.74
CA GLN A 526 -20.03 0.92 -4.45
C GLN A 526 -18.60 1.49 -4.37
N LEU A 527 -18.20 2.35 -5.32
CA LEU A 527 -16.91 3.05 -5.27
C LEU A 527 -16.78 3.89 -3.99
N SER A 528 -17.82 4.65 -3.63
CA SER A 528 -17.82 5.47 -2.41
C SER A 528 -17.67 4.63 -1.13
N ILE A 529 -18.38 3.50 -1.04
CA ILE A 529 -18.32 2.58 0.10
C ILE A 529 -16.96 1.90 0.20
N ILE A 530 -16.40 1.39 -0.92
CA ILE A 530 -15.10 0.70 -0.90
C ILE A 530 -13.97 1.71 -0.64
N MET A 531 -13.96 2.85 -1.31
CA MET A 531 -12.91 3.87 -1.18
C MET A 531 -12.93 4.53 0.21
N GLY A 532 -14.09 5.00 0.67
CA GLY A 532 -14.25 5.61 1.98
C GLY A 532 -14.10 4.61 3.13
N GLY A 533 -14.65 3.40 2.98
CA GLY A 533 -14.51 2.32 3.95
C GLY A 533 -13.06 1.86 4.12
N LYS A 534 -12.31 1.71 3.02
CA LYS A 534 -10.87 1.39 3.05
C LYS A 534 -10.09 2.50 3.75
N ALA A 535 -10.28 3.76 3.35
CA ALA A 535 -9.61 4.92 3.94
C ALA A 535 -9.80 4.99 5.46
N ILE A 536 -11.06 4.86 5.93
CA ILE A 536 -11.40 4.88 7.36
C ILE A 536 -10.81 3.67 8.08
N TRP A 537 -10.97 2.45 7.56
CA TRP A 537 -10.45 1.25 8.19
C TRP A 537 -8.92 1.28 8.32
N ASN A 538 -8.23 1.68 7.25
CA ASN A 538 -6.77 1.70 7.23
C ASN A 538 -6.23 2.76 8.20
N ASN A 539 -6.77 3.98 8.21
CA ASN A 539 -6.41 5.00 9.20
C ASN A 539 -6.64 4.53 10.66
N ILE A 540 -7.71 3.79 10.92
CA ILE A 540 -7.96 3.17 12.25
C ILE A 540 -6.91 2.10 12.57
N GLN A 541 -6.62 1.22 11.62
CA GLN A 541 -5.66 0.12 11.79
C GLN A 541 -4.21 0.65 11.98
N GLU A 542 -3.83 1.64 11.19
CA GLU A 542 -2.57 2.40 11.23
C GLU A 542 -2.28 3.00 12.61
N VAL A 543 -3.27 3.68 13.20
CA VAL A 543 -3.11 4.33 14.51
C VAL A 543 -3.18 3.31 15.64
N LEU A 544 -4.18 2.41 15.62
CA LEU A 544 -4.45 1.52 16.75
C LEU A 544 -3.47 0.35 16.86
N LEU A 545 -3.11 -0.35 15.76
CA LEU A 545 -2.27 -1.55 15.88
C LEU A 545 -0.89 -1.31 16.51
N PRO A 546 -0.09 -0.31 16.10
CA PRO A 546 1.23 -0.10 16.71
C PRO A 546 1.09 0.50 18.12
N TRP A 547 0.09 1.35 18.37
CA TRP A 547 -0.18 1.90 19.70
C TRP A 547 -0.58 0.81 20.70
N VAL A 548 -1.56 -0.04 20.35
CA VAL A 548 -1.98 -1.18 21.18
C VAL A 548 -0.82 -2.14 21.44
N LYS A 549 0.00 -2.46 20.43
CA LYS A 549 1.21 -3.30 20.61
C LYS A 549 2.20 -2.67 21.59
N ASN A 550 2.46 -1.37 21.47
CA ASN A 550 3.35 -0.64 22.40
C ASN A 550 2.78 -0.56 23.82
N VAL A 551 1.46 -0.39 23.97
CA VAL A 551 0.76 -0.40 25.28
C VAL A 551 0.82 -1.78 25.92
N ILE A 552 0.52 -2.85 25.17
CA ILE A 552 0.63 -4.25 25.65
C ILE A 552 2.08 -4.56 26.03
N PHE A 553 3.06 -4.22 25.19
CA PHE A 553 4.47 -4.45 25.47
C PHE A 553 4.89 -3.76 26.78
N ARG A 554 4.58 -2.47 26.94
CA ARG A 554 4.85 -1.70 28.17
C ARG A 554 4.13 -2.23 29.40
N TYR A 555 2.98 -2.89 29.26
CA TYR A 555 2.28 -3.53 30.37
C TYR A 555 2.96 -4.85 30.76
N CYS A 556 3.34 -5.68 29.78
CA CYS A 556 4.04 -6.94 29.98
C CYS A 556 5.47 -6.77 30.51
N THR A 557 6.19 -5.71 30.13
CA THR A 557 7.54 -5.39 30.64
C THR A 557 7.54 -4.51 31.89
N ARG A 558 6.39 -4.33 32.57
CA ARG A 558 6.26 -3.40 33.70
C ARG A 558 6.75 -4.00 35.02
N VAL A 559 8.03 -4.30 35.10
CA VAL A 559 8.72 -4.58 36.37
C VAL A 559 8.71 -3.31 37.23
N ALA A 560 8.40 -3.43 38.52
CA ALA A 560 8.21 -2.31 39.44
C ALA A 560 9.55 -1.70 39.91
N SER A 561 10.24 -0.99 39.01
CA SER A 561 11.46 -0.23 39.33
C SER A 561 11.27 1.26 39.02
N GLU A 562 11.55 2.09 40.03
CA GLU A 562 11.57 3.56 39.97
C GLU A 562 12.90 4.07 39.35
N LYS A 563 13.47 3.30 38.42
CA LYS A 563 14.80 3.52 37.85
C LYS A 563 14.76 4.34 36.57
N VAL A 564 15.81 5.13 36.36
CA VAL A 564 16.07 5.88 35.12
C VAL A 564 16.29 4.89 33.96
N ILE A 565 15.61 5.12 32.82
CA ILE A 565 15.65 4.23 31.64
C ILE A 565 16.43 4.91 30.50
N PRO A 566 17.55 4.33 30.00
CA PRO A 566 18.37 4.94 28.95
C PRO A 566 17.71 4.93 27.56
N ARG A 567 18.14 5.83 26.67
CA ARG A 567 17.76 5.93 25.24
C ARG A 567 17.56 4.58 24.57
N TRP A 568 18.52 3.67 24.73
CA TRP A 568 18.56 2.39 24.04
C TRP A 568 17.49 1.41 24.49
N GLU A 569 17.06 1.46 25.75
CA GLU A 569 15.92 0.71 26.26
C GLU A 569 14.60 1.38 25.89
N GLN A 570 14.51 2.71 25.95
CA GLN A 570 13.33 3.45 25.50
C GLN A 570 12.99 3.13 24.03
N ASP A 571 14.00 3.13 23.15
CA ASP A 571 13.82 2.77 21.75
C ASP A 571 13.67 1.24 21.55
N TYR A 572 14.23 0.39 22.41
CA TYR A 572 13.95 -1.06 22.39
C TYR A 572 12.47 -1.38 22.64
N GLN A 573 11.78 -0.59 23.47
CA GLN A 573 10.34 -0.75 23.73
C GLN A 573 9.43 -0.35 22.55
N LEU A 574 9.96 0.30 21.50
CA LEU A 574 9.20 0.64 20.29
C LEU A 574 9.14 -0.54 19.31
N GLN A 575 8.13 -0.56 18.44
CA GLN A 575 8.01 -1.59 17.41
C GLN A 575 9.19 -1.53 16.42
N PRO A 576 9.76 -2.67 15.98
CA PRO A 576 10.62 -2.68 14.82
C PRO A 576 9.80 -2.41 13.54
N VAL A 577 10.35 -1.63 12.62
CA VAL A 577 9.76 -1.47 11.27
C VAL A 577 9.81 -2.80 10.53
N SER A 578 8.82 -3.06 9.66
CA SER A 578 8.75 -4.30 8.89
C SER A 578 9.99 -4.50 8.01
N LYS A 579 10.35 -5.75 7.69
CA LYS A 579 11.44 -6.06 6.72
C LYS A 579 11.18 -5.48 5.33
N LEU A 580 9.92 -5.14 5.02
CA LEU A 580 9.43 -4.57 3.77
C LEU A 580 9.42 -3.03 3.77
N GLY A 581 9.62 -2.38 4.93
CA GLY A 581 9.57 -0.93 5.07
C GLY A 581 8.23 -0.36 4.60
N LEU A 582 8.30 0.69 3.79
CA LEU A 582 7.19 1.49 3.22
C LEU A 582 6.36 0.76 2.15
N PHE A 583 6.48 -0.57 2.03
CA PHE A 583 5.88 -1.33 0.94
C PHE A 583 4.35 -1.19 0.92
N TYR A 584 3.72 -1.27 2.09
CA TYR A 584 2.26 -1.24 2.22
C TYR A 584 1.72 0.17 2.02
N GLU A 585 2.46 1.18 2.48
CA GLU A 585 2.18 2.61 2.36
C GLU A 585 2.20 3.09 0.90
N TYR A 586 3.13 2.61 0.07
CA TYR A 586 3.04 2.83 -1.38
C TYR A 586 1.87 2.06 -2.02
N LEU A 587 1.63 0.80 -1.63
CA LEU A 587 0.53 -0.03 -2.16
C LEU A 587 -0.84 0.60 -1.87
N GLU A 588 -1.03 1.13 -0.66
CA GLU A 588 -2.19 1.91 -0.20
C GLU A 588 -2.54 3.03 -1.17
N MET A 589 -1.55 3.90 -1.43
CA MET A 589 -1.68 5.11 -2.24
C MET A 589 -1.79 4.81 -3.74
N VAL A 590 -1.15 3.74 -4.23
CA VAL A 590 -1.28 3.27 -5.63
C VAL A 590 -2.67 2.68 -5.88
N ILE A 591 -3.27 1.99 -4.91
CA ILE A 591 -4.67 1.57 -4.99
C ILE A 591 -5.63 2.78 -4.89
N GLN A 592 -5.32 3.79 -4.07
CA GLN A 592 -6.11 5.02 -4.07
C GLN A 592 -6.04 5.75 -5.43
N PHE A 593 -4.86 5.82 -6.06
CA PHE A 593 -4.67 6.42 -7.38
C PHE A 593 -5.54 5.72 -8.45
N GLY A 594 -5.59 4.37 -8.44
CA GLY A 594 -6.43 3.64 -9.39
C GLY A 594 -7.92 3.89 -9.19
N PHE A 595 -8.43 3.98 -7.96
CA PHE A 595 -9.82 4.42 -7.73
C PHE A 595 -10.10 5.82 -8.29
N VAL A 596 -9.18 6.76 -8.09
CA VAL A 596 -9.31 8.15 -8.58
C VAL A 596 -9.24 8.23 -10.10
N THR A 597 -8.42 7.42 -10.77
CA THR A 597 -8.20 7.55 -12.23
C THR A 597 -9.06 6.63 -13.07
N LEU A 598 -9.27 5.36 -12.69
CA LEU A 598 -9.98 4.38 -13.53
C LEU A 598 -11.47 4.71 -13.69
N PHE A 599 -12.07 5.34 -12.68
CA PHE A 599 -13.53 5.53 -12.57
C PHE A 599 -13.94 7.02 -12.42
N VAL A 600 -13.09 7.98 -12.79
CA VAL A 600 -13.40 9.42 -12.66
C VAL A 600 -14.64 9.83 -13.48
N ALA A 601 -14.90 9.16 -14.60
CA ALA A 601 -16.06 9.40 -15.44
C ALA A 601 -17.41 9.02 -14.79
N SER A 602 -17.42 8.14 -13.77
CA SER A 602 -18.64 7.86 -13.00
C SER A 602 -18.76 8.72 -11.74
N PHE A 603 -17.64 9.05 -11.08
CA PHE A 603 -17.66 9.79 -9.81
C PHE A 603 -16.67 10.97 -9.77
N PRO A 604 -17.08 12.18 -10.22
CA PRO A 604 -16.22 13.38 -10.24
C PRO A 604 -15.73 13.87 -8.88
N LEU A 605 -16.33 13.41 -7.77
CA LEU A 605 -15.89 13.75 -6.41
C LEU A 605 -14.83 12.77 -5.84
N ALA A 606 -14.44 11.72 -6.56
CA ALA A 606 -13.37 10.81 -6.13
C ALA A 606 -12.05 11.54 -5.76
N PRO A 607 -11.57 12.57 -6.50
CA PRO A 607 -10.38 13.30 -6.12
C PRO A 607 -10.55 14.10 -4.81
N VAL A 608 -11.78 14.50 -4.45
CA VAL A 608 -12.08 15.22 -3.20
C VAL A 608 -11.95 14.25 -2.01
N LEU A 609 -12.50 13.04 -2.11
CA LEU A 609 -12.33 12.02 -1.05
C LEU A 609 -10.86 11.60 -0.89
N ALA A 610 -10.14 11.44 -2.01
CA ALA A 610 -8.71 11.15 -2.02
C ALA A 610 -7.86 12.27 -1.38
N LEU A 611 -8.18 13.54 -1.68
CA LEU A 611 -7.53 14.69 -1.06
C LEU A 611 -7.73 14.70 0.45
N VAL A 612 -8.96 14.47 0.93
CA VAL A 612 -9.26 14.41 2.36
C VAL A 612 -8.50 13.25 3.02
N ASN A 613 -8.44 12.06 2.40
CA ASN A 613 -7.66 10.96 2.95
C ASN A 613 -6.17 11.32 3.07
N ASN A 614 -5.55 11.78 1.98
CA ASN A 614 -4.13 12.15 1.97
C ASN A 614 -3.74 13.20 3.02
N LEU A 615 -4.63 14.16 3.32
CA LEU A 615 -4.38 15.20 4.34
C LEU A 615 -4.30 14.62 5.76
N PHE A 616 -5.01 13.52 6.04
CA PHE A 616 -4.84 12.74 7.27
C PHE A 616 -3.64 11.78 7.16
N GLU A 617 -3.53 11.05 6.04
CA GLU A 617 -2.49 10.05 5.78
C GLU A 617 -1.08 10.59 6.07
N ILE A 618 -0.73 11.75 5.50
CA ILE A 618 0.56 12.45 5.69
C ILE A 618 0.90 12.63 7.18
N ARG A 619 -0.10 12.82 8.04
CA ARG A 619 0.06 13.02 9.49
C ARG A 619 0.05 11.72 10.26
N VAL A 620 -0.77 10.76 9.87
CA VAL A 620 -0.78 9.41 10.46
C VAL A 620 0.57 8.72 10.21
N ASP A 621 1.07 8.74 8.98
CA ASP A 621 2.40 8.24 8.62
C ASP A 621 3.53 8.92 9.41
N ALA A 622 3.55 10.26 9.41
CA ALA A 622 4.54 11.05 10.13
C ALA A 622 4.52 10.75 11.64
N TRP A 623 3.33 10.64 12.23
CA TRP A 623 3.15 10.30 13.65
C TRP A 623 3.59 8.85 13.94
N LYS A 624 3.20 7.90 13.10
CA LYS A 624 3.52 6.46 13.15
C LYS A 624 5.03 6.26 13.18
N ILE A 625 5.77 6.86 12.25
CA ILE A 625 7.23 6.72 12.15
C ILE A 625 8.02 7.57 13.18
N THR A 626 7.44 8.66 13.69
CA THR A 626 8.10 9.51 14.71
C THR A 626 7.92 8.97 16.12
N THR A 627 6.78 8.34 16.42
CA THR A 627 6.39 8.01 17.81
C THR A 627 6.28 6.52 18.14
N GLN A 628 5.87 5.65 17.21
CA GLN A 628 5.54 4.25 17.52
C GLN A 628 6.60 3.22 17.08
N PHE A 629 7.35 3.54 16.02
CA PHE A 629 8.41 2.71 15.47
C PHE A 629 9.81 3.13 15.93
N ARG A 630 10.75 2.18 15.90
CA ARG A 630 12.20 2.44 15.98
C ARG A 630 12.70 3.15 14.72
N ARG A 631 13.74 3.97 14.86
CA ARG A 631 14.45 4.62 13.75
C ARG A 631 14.91 3.57 12.75
N VAL A 632 14.55 3.76 11.47
CA VAL A 632 15.02 2.89 10.39
C VAL A 632 16.52 3.08 10.15
N VAL A 633 17.14 2.10 9.49
CA VAL A 633 18.44 2.33 8.84
C VAL A 633 18.20 3.18 7.58
N PRO A 634 18.90 4.32 7.40
CA PRO A 634 18.76 5.15 6.22
C PRO A 634 19.21 4.46 4.93
N GLU A 635 18.25 4.11 4.07
CA GLU A 635 18.50 3.63 2.71
C GLU A 635 18.52 4.81 1.71
N LYS A 636 19.37 4.73 0.68
CA LYS A 636 19.36 5.66 -0.46
C LYS A 636 18.44 5.14 -1.56
N ALA A 637 17.67 6.03 -2.17
CA ALA A 637 16.81 5.76 -3.31
C ALA A 637 16.79 6.99 -4.23
N GLN A 638 16.88 6.77 -5.55
CA GLN A 638 16.79 7.84 -6.57
C GLN A 638 15.35 8.05 -7.07
N ASP A 639 14.51 7.02 -6.90
CA ASP A 639 13.18 6.88 -7.46
C ASP A 639 12.27 6.07 -6.51
N ILE A 640 10.98 5.99 -6.82
CA ILE A 640 10.00 5.19 -6.07
C ILE A 640 10.03 3.68 -6.45
N GLY A 641 10.94 3.27 -7.34
CA GLY A 641 11.09 1.88 -7.76
C GLY A 641 9.93 1.38 -8.63
N ALA A 642 9.58 0.10 -8.45
CA ALA A 642 8.56 -0.60 -9.23
C ALA A 642 7.16 0.06 -9.24
N TRP A 643 6.88 0.98 -8.31
CA TRP A 643 5.63 1.73 -8.29
C TRP A 643 5.47 2.71 -9.45
N GLN A 644 6.56 3.25 -10.01
CA GLN A 644 6.48 4.18 -11.15
C GLN A 644 5.90 3.53 -12.42
N PRO A 645 6.41 2.38 -12.93
CA PRO A 645 5.80 1.71 -14.08
C PRO A 645 4.39 1.16 -13.77
N ILE A 646 4.08 0.82 -12.52
CA ILE A 646 2.72 0.43 -12.10
C ILE A 646 1.75 1.62 -12.27
N LEU A 647 2.10 2.81 -11.76
CA LEU A 647 1.29 4.02 -11.91
C LEU A 647 1.09 4.40 -13.39
N GLN A 648 2.13 4.24 -14.22
CA GLN A 648 2.03 4.44 -15.67
C GLN A 648 1.08 3.43 -16.33
N GLY A 649 1.16 2.15 -15.96
CA GLY A 649 0.23 1.12 -16.46
C GLY A 649 -1.23 1.40 -16.08
N VAL A 650 -1.48 1.82 -14.83
CA VAL A 650 -2.82 2.22 -14.36
C VAL A 650 -3.32 3.46 -15.11
N ALA A 651 -2.45 4.45 -15.38
CA ALA A 651 -2.83 5.65 -16.13
C ALA A 651 -3.19 5.34 -17.59
N ILE A 652 -2.46 4.45 -18.26
CA ILE A 652 -2.80 3.98 -19.62
C ILE A 652 -4.15 3.25 -19.62
N LEU A 653 -4.36 2.35 -18.66
CA LEU A 653 -5.63 1.62 -18.51
C LEU A 653 -6.80 2.55 -18.16
N ALA A 654 -6.57 3.65 -17.44
CA ALA A 654 -7.59 4.63 -17.11
C ALA A 654 -8.17 5.34 -18.34
N VAL A 655 -7.35 5.63 -19.36
CA VAL A 655 -7.85 6.25 -20.61
C VAL A 655 -8.85 5.32 -21.29
N ALA A 656 -8.51 4.04 -21.47
CA ALA A 656 -9.40 3.05 -22.05
C ALA A 656 -10.65 2.81 -21.17
N THR A 657 -10.47 2.71 -19.85
CA THR A 657 -11.56 2.45 -18.90
C THR A 657 -12.60 3.57 -18.90
N ASN A 658 -12.18 4.83 -18.79
CA ASN A 658 -13.11 5.97 -18.83
C ASN A 658 -13.80 6.11 -20.18
N ALA A 659 -13.09 5.86 -21.30
CA ALA A 659 -13.71 5.85 -22.63
C ALA A 659 -14.82 4.79 -22.74
N MET A 660 -14.59 3.57 -22.23
CA MET A 660 -15.61 2.51 -22.17
C MET A 660 -16.75 2.85 -21.19
N ILE A 661 -16.48 3.50 -20.05
CA ILE A 661 -17.53 3.95 -19.11
C ILE A 661 -18.45 4.97 -19.79
N ILE A 662 -17.87 5.95 -20.50
CA ILE A 662 -18.64 6.98 -21.22
C ILE A 662 -19.45 6.35 -22.37
N ALA A 663 -18.86 5.44 -23.14
CA ALA A 663 -19.51 4.81 -24.29
C ALA A 663 -20.58 3.77 -23.95
N PHE A 664 -20.36 2.94 -22.92
CA PHE A 664 -21.21 1.78 -22.62
C PHE A 664 -21.96 1.87 -21.29
N THR A 665 -21.37 2.45 -20.24
CA THR A 665 -21.99 2.51 -18.89
C THR A 665 -22.85 3.76 -18.72
N SER A 666 -22.49 4.87 -19.38
CA SER A 666 -23.25 6.12 -19.37
C SER A 666 -24.31 6.18 -20.46
N ASP A 667 -25.43 6.84 -20.15
CA ASP A 667 -26.51 7.13 -21.10
C ASP A 667 -26.24 8.39 -21.96
N MET A 668 -24.98 8.88 -22.01
CA MET A 668 -24.64 10.09 -22.74
C MET A 668 -24.73 9.90 -24.27
N ILE A 669 -24.25 8.77 -24.79
CA ILE A 669 -24.25 8.52 -26.24
C ILE A 669 -25.68 8.31 -26.79
N PRO A 670 -26.57 7.50 -26.17
CA PRO A 670 -27.95 7.38 -26.64
C PRO A 670 -28.72 8.71 -26.63
N ARG A 671 -28.56 9.54 -25.58
CA ARG A 671 -29.15 10.90 -25.53
C ARG A 671 -28.65 11.79 -26.67
N LEU A 672 -27.34 11.80 -26.91
CA LEU A 672 -26.73 12.63 -27.95
C LEU A 672 -27.19 12.19 -29.35
N VAL A 673 -27.28 10.88 -29.60
CA VAL A 673 -27.84 10.30 -30.83
C VAL A 673 -29.32 10.64 -30.98
N TYR A 674 -30.11 10.62 -29.90
CA TYR A 674 -31.52 11.03 -29.94
C TYR A 674 -31.67 12.50 -30.33
N TYR A 675 -30.97 13.39 -29.63
CA TYR A 675 -31.01 14.83 -29.85
C TYR A 675 -30.69 15.21 -31.30
N TRP A 676 -29.58 14.69 -31.84
CA TRP A 676 -29.13 15.05 -33.20
C TRP A 676 -29.88 14.31 -34.33
N SER A 677 -30.27 13.04 -34.13
CA SER A 677 -30.75 12.19 -35.24
C SER A 677 -32.21 11.72 -35.15
N PHE A 678 -32.79 11.60 -33.95
CA PHE A 678 -34.14 11.03 -33.77
C PHE A 678 -35.21 12.03 -33.30
N SER A 679 -34.82 13.21 -32.81
CA SER A 679 -35.79 14.27 -32.45
C SER A 679 -36.36 15.02 -33.68
N VAL A 680 -35.64 15.00 -34.81
CA VAL A 680 -35.96 15.71 -36.05
C VAL A 680 -36.37 14.73 -37.17
N TYR A 681 -37.13 15.21 -38.16
CA TYR A 681 -37.46 14.48 -39.39
C TYR A 681 -36.19 13.91 -40.07
N PRO A 682 -36.19 12.65 -40.57
CA PRO A 682 -37.35 11.80 -40.86
C PRO A 682 -37.86 10.94 -39.70
N TYR A 683 -37.15 10.88 -38.57
CA TYR A 683 -37.48 9.96 -37.46
C TYR A 683 -38.35 10.62 -36.37
N GLY A 684 -38.09 11.89 -36.08
CA GLY A 684 -38.82 12.67 -35.08
C GLY A 684 -39.91 13.56 -35.66
N LYS A 685 -40.77 14.07 -34.78
CA LYS A 685 -41.89 14.96 -35.12
C LYS A 685 -41.58 16.45 -34.90
N SER A 686 -40.44 16.77 -34.29
CA SER A 686 -40.09 18.14 -33.91
C SER A 686 -39.36 18.88 -35.05
N SER A 687 -39.61 20.18 -35.16
CA SER A 687 -39.01 21.05 -36.19
C SER A 687 -37.58 21.51 -35.87
N GLY A 688 -37.04 21.13 -34.71
CA GLY A 688 -35.68 21.42 -34.27
C GLY A 688 -35.25 20.44 -33.16
N HIS A 689 -33.95 20.42 -32.87
CA HIS A 689 -33.37 19.46 -31.94
C HIS A 689 -33.90 19.65 -30.51
N THR A 690 -34.57 18.63 -29.98
CA THR A 690 -35.11 18.57 -28.61
C THR A 690 -34.76 17.25 -27.94
N MET A 691 -34.81 17.23 -26.61
CA MET A 691 -34.73 16.00 -25.79
C MET A 691 -36.11 15.47 -25.40
N GLU A 692 -37.18 16.20 -25.71
CA GLU A 692 -38.57 15.81 -25.39
C GLU A 692 -38.98 14.55 -26.16
N GLY A 693 -39.62 13.61 -25.48
CA GLY A 693 -40.02 12.31 -25.98
C GLY A 693 -38.92 11.24 -25.90
N TYR A 694 -37.74 11.54 -25.34
CA TYR A 694 -36.61 10.59 -25.29
C TYR A 694 -36.98 9.31 -24.53
N ILE A 695 -37.58 9.41 -23.33
CA ILE A 695 -38.07 8.25 -22.55
C ILE A 695 -39.01 7.37 -23.37
N ASN A 696 -39.95 8.00 -24.07
CA ASN A 696 -41.00 7.31 -24.84
C ASN A 696 -40.43 6.63 -26.10
N SER A 697 -39.29 7.11 -26.61
CA SER A 697 -38.61 6.59 -27.79
C SER A 697 -37.52 5.55 -27.46
N SER A 698 -36.87 5.65 -26.29
CA SER A 698 -35.79 4.74 -25.87
C SER A 698 -36.30 3.42 -25.30
N LEU A 699 -37.56 3.37 -24.84
CA LEU A 699 -38.20 2.20 -24.27
C LEU A 699 -38.99 1.42 -25.32
N SER A 700 -38.48 0.25 -25.69
CA SER A 700 -39.14 -0.66 -26.62
C SER A 700 -40.33 -1.38 -25.96
N VAL A 701 -41.33 -1.71 -26.79
CA VAL A 701 -42.60 -2.31 -26.36
C VAL A 701 -42.54 -3.82 -26.52
N PHE A 702 -43.06 -4.55 -25.53
CA PHE A 702 -43.21 -6.00 -25.54
C PHE A 702 -44.68 -6.38 -25.32
N ASN A 703 -45.18 -7.34 -26.08
CA ASN A 703 -46.52 -7.90 -25.91
C ASN A 703 -46.50 -8.96 -24.80
N THR A 704 -47.45 -8.90 -23.86
CA THR A 704 -47.49 -9.85 -22.73
C THR A 704 -47.86 -11.28 -23.12
N ASP A 705 -48.34 -11.50 -24.34
CA ASP A 705 -48.68 -12.84 -24.84
C ASP A 705 -47.46 -13.61 -25.40
N ASP A 706 -46.34 -12.93 -25.69
CA ASP A 706 -45.11 -13.54 -26.24
C ASP A 706 -44.18 -14.16 -25.16
N PHE A 707 -44.65 -14.28 -23.90
CA PHE A 707 -43.89 -14.98 -22.84
C PHE A 707 -43.94 -16.50 -23.03
N SER A 708 -42.78 -17.16 -22.95
CA SER A 708 -42.71 -18.62 -22.90
C SER A 708 -43.44 -19.19 -21.67
N ASN A 709 -43.90 -20.44 -21.74
CA ASN A 709 -44.54 -21.13 -20.61
C ASN A 709 -43.64 -21.24 -19.36
N PHE A 710 -42.32 -21.08 -19.48
CA PHE A 710 -41.40 -21.03 -18.35
C PHE A 710 -41.17 -19.60 -17.82
N SER A 711 -41.54 -18.55 -18.56
CA SER A 711 -41.25 -17.14 -18.24
C SER A 711 -42.49 -16.25 -17.97
N MET A 712 -43.69 -16.83 -17.81
CA MET A 712 -44.95 -16.08 -17.59
C MET A 712 -45.25 -15.68 -16.11
N PRO A 713 -45.79 -14.47 -15.84
CA PRO A 713 -46.17 -14.01 -14.49
C PRO A 713 -47.13 -14.87 -13.66
N ILE A 714 -46.90 -14.94 -12.34
CA ILE A 714 -47.89 -15.40 -11.34
C ILE A 714 -48.56 -14.15 -10.78
N GLY A 715 -49.88 -14.11 -10.88
CA GLY A 715 -50.66 -12.87 -10.78
C GLY A 715 -50.66 -12.11 -12.10
N LYS A 716 -51.63 -12.41 -12.98
CA LYS A 716 -51.98 -11.47 -14.05
C LYS A 716 -52.56 -10.22 -13.40
N VAL A 717 -51.95 -9.05 -13.65
CA VAL A 717 -52.66 -7.77 -13.50
C VAL A 717 -53.73 -7.74 -14.59
N PRO A 718 -55.03 -7.64 -14.25
CA PRO A 718 -56.07 -7.61 -15.28
C PRO A 718 -55.88 -6.42 -16.23
N ASN A 719 -56.22 -6.62 -17.51
CA ASN A 719 -56.23 -5.61 -18.58
C ASN A 719 -54.87 -5.04 -19.03
N MET A 720 -53.73 -5.62 -18.62
CA MET A 720 -52.42 -5.28 -19.23
C MET A 720 -52.08 -6.20 -20.40
N THR A 721 -51.87 -5.60 -21.58
CA THR A 721 -51.52 -6.30 -22.85
C THR A 721 -50.09 -6.02 -23.33
N THR A 722 -49.45 -4.95 -22.84
CA THR A 722 -48.08 -4.58 -23.21
C THR A 722 -47.30 -4.08 -21.99
N CYS A 723 -46.00 -4.34 -21.96
CA CYS A 723 -45.05 -3.74 -21.01
C CYS A 723 -43.84 -3.18 -21.78
N ARG A 724 -43.05 -2.33 -21.13
CA ARG A 724 -41.84 -1.75 -21.75
C ARG A 724 -40.54 -2.26 -21.13
N TYR A 725 -39.48 -2.20 -21.93
CA TYR A 725 -38.11 -2.57 -21.52
C TYR A 725 -37.06 -1.70 -22.24
N VAL A 726 -35.83 -1.71 -21.72
CA VAL A 726 -34.70 -0.97 -22.32
C VAL A 726 -33.97 -1.87 -23.32
N CYS A 727 -34.26 -1.71 -24.61
CA CYS A 727 -33.49 -2.32 -25.69
C CYS A 727 -33.62 -1.50 -26.97
N VAL A 728 -32.48 -1.08 -27.55
CA VAL A 728 -32.42 -0.22 -28.74
C VAL A 728 -32.42 -1.08 -30.02
N LEU A 729 -33.54 -1.76 -30.25
CA LEU A 729 -33.85 -2.47 -31.49
C LEU A 729 -35.26 -2.07 -31.96
N HIS A 730 -35.49 -1.97 -33.26
CA HIS A 730 -36.72 -1.50 -33.91
C HIS A 730 -37.11 0.00 -33.71
N ILE A 731 -36.29 0.91 -34.24
CA ILE A 731 -36.77 2.22 -34.76
C ILE A 731 -36.57 2.32 -36.29
N VAL A 732 -35.82 1.39 -36.89
CA VAL A 732 -35.62 1.29 -38.35
C VAL A 732 -36.29 0.00 -38.84
N VAL A 733 -36.92 0.06 -40.03
CA VAL A 733 -37.65 -1.01 -40.71
C VAL A 733 -38.96 -1.45 -40.02
N SER A 734 -40.00 -0.61 -40.11
CA SER A 734 -41.39 -1.07 -40.07
C SER A 734 -41.85 -1.52 -41.48
N ALA A 735 -41.17 -2.52 -42.04
CA ALA A 735 -41.54 -3.14 -43.31
C ALA A 735 -41.05 -4.59 -43.40
N ASN A 736 -42.00 -5.52 -43.57
CA ASN A 736 -41.84 -6.97 -43.80
C ASN A 736 -41.52 -7.88 -42.59
N VAL A 737 -41.80 -9.16 -42.82
CA VAL A 737 -41.46 -10.37 -42.06
C VAL A 737 -42.25 -10.62 -40.77
N VAL A 738 -43.44 -11.19 -40.96
CA VAL A 738 -43.88 -12.32 -40.12
C VAL A 738 -42.91 -13.48 -40.38
N GLY A 739 -42.08 -13.85 -39.40
CA GLY A 739 -41.16 -14.98 -39.51
C GLY A 739 -39.89 -14.86 -38.64
N HIS A 740 -39.42 -15.99 -38.12
CA HIS A 740 -38.22 -16.08 -37.28
C HIS A 740 -36.97 -15.43 -37.89
N SER A 741 -36.26 -14.59 -37.13
CA SER A 741 -34.83 -14.36 -37.30
C SER A 741 -34.20 -13.73 -36.05
N SER A 742 -32.89 -13.89 -35.89
CA SER A 742 -32.13 -13.63 -34.66
C SER A 742 -31.50 -12.23 -34.60
N CYS A 743 -31.16 -11.75 -33.40
CA CYS A 743 -30.14 -10.71 -33.27
C CYS A 743 -28.79 -11.20 -33.79
N PRO A 744 -28.05 -10.39 -34.57
CA PRO A 744 -26.60 -10.52 -34.71
C PRO A 744 -25.88 -10.29 -33.37
N THR A 745 -24.70 -10.88 -33.21
CA THR A 745 -23.82 -10.80 -32.03
C THR A 745 -22.98 -9.53 -31.99
#